data_AF-H1XRF0-F1
#
_entry.id   AF-H1XRF0-F1
#
_cell.length_a   1.000
_cell.length_b   1.000
_cell.length_c   1.000
_cell.angle_alpha   90.00
_cell.angle_beta   90.00
_cell.angle_gamma   90.00
#
_symmetry.space_group_name_H-M   'P 1'
#
loop_
_entity.id
_entity.type
_entity.pdbx_description
1 polymer ?
#
loop_
_entity_poly.entity_id
_entity_poly.type
_entity_poly.pdbx_seq_one_letter_code
_entity_poly.pdbx_strand_id
1 'polypeptide(L)'
;MKLKQSLTITLSMIFLSSLAAQKNPMDFKRWNVMNINKVATTFNNAGMLCDGNNQNYSLARIPSFEFPQGSGLNYGTCVAVVVGAPYPQDPAVVGGTNPDGLAYLDGTMDEGPADFWNEEHFAPYPEFTNPTAASISTDPTSWPDPWPEALPNYVYKTGLDDEKIVNDQLPLIPLLKDAQTGWPGFGPNGEQIADQETFSVMYGWGGTDQIGVGNAKTRWLRTQLIMRGLAWKGTLYENFIVWVFIVRNPNPAPIVDMAMGIHIDFGFLPAFLPGISYDDDRHYYDPKLQLAYGWDDDGFEEDPRGGGVLSAENIAWAGVVALKMPGGDGTVAAYDATHFWEGQTTNIGSGGDPEMYYQWNLLNLNDPQDSDHDGIDDDFDGNGVPDILDGGPNYYVGSGADGLQVLGSHSFTLQPGEMDTLIFATVFGRSEKELKTSAQRAINLYQNNWEVVDAPPAPKMEAMVDNRKVILIWGTESERDVQFEGYKIYRSQDNGQTWGAESFTDFDGVVHYVPLAQYDRVDGITGYYKTLPEYAWYYLGSDNWVPNRFKVQGDSLIGFKLPQPLKYFNDGDSVNVFVDNSVLNGVDYWYYVAAYDSGNGIIGPLENGAASNPYEINNTVAVRPQLPLAQNGLQNVRVVPNPYRFSEIWESGWRDHKIQFTGLPGQAVIKIFNTSGELIRTLQHRASSSIEEWDLKNRYNQLVAPGVYFYHIDSPLGKTTGKFIVIL
;
A
#
# COMPACT_ATOMS: atom_id res chain seq x y z
N MET A 1 -19.51 -48.20 -46.71
CA MET A 1 -20.41 -49.36 -46.54
C MET A 1 -21.32 -49.07 -45.36
N LYS A 2 -22.63 -49.05 -45.58
CA LYS A 2 -23.72 -48.85 -44.62
C LYS A 2 -23.52 -49.63 -43.30
N LEU A 3 -23.95 -49.11 -42.14
CA LEU A 3 -25.32 -49.30 -41.60
C LEU A 3 -25.48 -48.68 -40.18
N LYS A 4 -26.59 -47.93 -40.01
CA LYS A 4 -27.45 -47.73 -38.82
C LYS A 4 -26.92 -47.01 -37.56
N GLN A 5 -27.34 -45.74 -37.48
CA GLN A 5 -27.72 -45.03 -36.27
C GLN A 5 -28.73 -45.85 -35.46
N SER A 6 -28.41 -46.12 -34.19
CA SER A 6 -29.39 -46.38 -33.14
C SER A 6 -29.38 -45.19 -32.19
N LEU A 7 -30.58 -44.63 -32.03
CA LEU A 7 -30.97 -43.58 -31.12
C LEU A 7 -30.74 -44.05 -29.67
N THR A 8 -29.78 -43.44 -28.97
CA THR A 8 -29.73 -43.50 -27.50
C THR A 8 -29.77 -42.06 -27.01
N ILE A 9 -30.96 -41.63 -26.62
CA ILE A 9 -31.16 -40.43 -25.81
C ILE A 9 -30.54 -40.76 -24.45
N THR A 10 -29.27 -40.44 -24.26
CA THR A 10 -28.67 -40.43 -22.93
C THR A 10 -29.09 -39.12 -22.30
N LEU A 11 -30.14 -39.21 -21.48
CA LEU A 11 -30.52 -38.20 -20.51
C LEU A 11 -29.29 -37.95 -19.63
N SER A 12 -28.52 -36.91 -19.91
CA SER A 12 -27.49 -36.42 -19.00
C SER A 12 -28.22 -35.91 -17.76
N MET A 13 -28.37 -36.78 -16.77
CA MET A 13 -28.68 -36.38 -15.40
C MET A 13 -27.55 -35.45 -14.97
N ILE A 14 -27.84 -34.15 -15.06
CA ILE A 14 -27.16 -33.11 -14.32
C ILE A 14 -27.14 -33.57 -12.86
N PHE A 15 -25.94 -33.65 -12.29
CA PHE A 15 -25.76 -33.73 -10.85
C PHE A 15 -26.37 -32.45 -10.24
N LEU A 16 -27.69 -32.47 -10.00
CA LEU A 16 -28.29 -31.67 -8.94
C LEU A 16 -27.87 -32.34 -7.63
N SER A 17 -26.72 -31.93 -7.10
CA SER A 17 -26.48 -32.03 -5.67
C SER A 17 -27.57 -31.22 -4.96
N SER A 18 -28.59 -31.94 -4.49
CA SER A 18 -29.53 -31.56 -3.42
C SER A 18 -29.67 -30.06 -3.11
N LEU A 19 -30.41 -29.33 -3.94
CA LEU A 19 -31.06 -28.06 -3.60
C LEU A 19 -32.42 -28.32 -2.91
N ALA A 20 -32.49 -29.37 -2.09
CA ALA A 20 -33.66 -29.70 -1.30
C ALA A 20 -33.35 -29.42 0.18
N ALA A 21 -33.89 -28.30 0.67
CA ALA A 21 -34.01 -27.88 2.06
C ALA A 21 -32.91 -26.99 2.70
N GLN A 22 -32.48 -25.91 2.04
CA GLN A 22 -32.03 -24.72 2.77
C GLN A 22 -33.04 -23.60 2.56
N LYS A 23 -33.53 -23.00 3.65
CA LYS A 23 -34.56 -21.95 3.65
C LYS A 23 -33.98 -20.54 3.82
N ASN A 24 -32.71 -20.41 4.24
CA ASN A 24 -32.09 -19.13 4.54
C ASN A 24 -30.97 -18.82 3.52
N PRO A 25 -31.14 -17.79 2.66
CA PRO A 25 -30.08 -17.30 1.76
C PRO A 25 -28.74 -16.99 2.44
N MET A 26 -28.73 -16.59 3.70
CA MET A 26 -27.49 -16.32 4.44
C MET A 26 -26.68 -17.57 4.79
N ASP A 27 -27.23 -18.77 4.57
CA ASP A 27 -26.45 -20.01 4.60
C ASP A 27 -25.36 -20.05 3.51
N PHE A 28 -25.44 -19.19 2.49
CA PHE A 28 -24.44 -19.00 1.45
C PHE A 28 -23.45 -17.86 1.76
N LYS A 29 -23.56 -17.21 2.92
CA LYS A 29 -22.58 -16.21 3.35
C LYS A 29 -21.23 -16.87 3.58
N ARG A 30 -20.20 -16.36 2.93
CA ARG A 30 -18.81 -16.81 3.06
C ARG A 30 -17.93 -15.62 3.32
N TRP A 31 -16.89 -15.88 4.11
CA TRP A 31 -15.87 -14.92 4.48
C TRP A 31 -14.57 -15.23 3.77
N ASN A 32 -13.77 -14.19 3.52
CA ASN A 32 -12.36 -14.32 3.15
C ASN A 32 -11.61 -13.06 3.63
N VAL A 33 -10.31 -12.98 3.36
CA VAL A 33 -9.44 -11.89 3.84
C VAL A 33 -8.74 -11.23 2.65
N MET A 34 -8.90 -9.92 2.49
CA MET A 34 -7.97 -9.12 1.70
C MET A 34 -6.75 -8.80 2.58
N ASN A 35 -5.57 -9.20 2.12
CA ASN A 35 -4.34 -9.16 2.89
C ASN A 35 -3.16 -8.84 1.98
N ILE A 36 -2.84 -7.55 1.85
CA ILE A 36 -1.76 -7.07 0.98
C ILE A 36 -1.19 -5.75 1.50
N ASN A 37 0.14 -5.62 1.43
CA ASN A 37 0.90 -4.50 2.00
C ASN A 37 0.58 -4.24 3.48
N LYS A 38 0.19 -3.01 3.86
CA LYS A 38 0.00 -2.61 5.25
C LYS A 38 -1.46 -2.64 5.72
N VAL A 39 -2.43 -2.99 4.88
CA VAL A 39 -3.84 -3.10 5.29
C VAL A 39 -4.31 -4.53 5.11
N ALA A 40 -4.94 -5.10 6.14
CA ALA A 40 -5.62 -6.38 6.03
C ALA A 40 -7.03 -6.29 6.60
N THR A 41 -8.02 -6.88 5.93
CA THR A 41 -9.39 -6.89 6.43
C THR A 41 -10.14 -8.13 5.96
N THR A 42 -11.02 -8.64 6.81
CA THR A 42 -12.03 -9.64 6.44
C THR A 42 -13.10 -8.99 5.59
N PHE A 43 -13.71 -9.76 4.69
CA PHE A 43 -14.89 -9.34 3.94
C PHE A 43 -15.77 -10.54 3.67
N ASN A 44 -17.05 -10.31 3.39
CA ASN A 44 -17.97 -11.37 2.99
C ASN A 44 -18.63 -11.12 1.64
N ASN A 45 -19.17 -12.19 1.05
CA ASN A 45 -19.88 -12.15 -0.23
C ASN A 45 -21.32 -11.56 -0.13
N ALA A 46 -21.69 -11.00 1.02
CA ALA A 46 -22.94 -10.28 1.25
C ALA A 46 -22.72 -8.75 1.32
N GLY A 47 -21.51 -8.26 1.05
CA GLY A 47 -21.20 -6.84 0.92
C GLY A 47 -20.62 -6.18 2.18
N MET A 48 -20.42 -6.93 3.27
CA MET A 48 -19.81 -6.39 4.48
C MET A 48 -18.29 -6.39 4.38
N LEU A 49 -17.68 -5.26 4.72
CA LEU A 49 -16.23 -5.12 4.86
C LEU A 49 -15.95 -5.04 6.36
N CYS A 50 -15.09 -5.93 6.84
CA CYS A 50 -14.78 -6.18 8.24
C CYS A 50 -15.97 -6.64 9.10
N ASP A 51 -15.68 -7.01 10.34
CA ASP A 51 -16.63 -7.40 11.39
C ASP A 51 -15.86 -7.38 12.71
N GLY A 52 -15.88 -6.23 13.39
CA GLY A 52 -15.23 -6.03 14.69
C GLY A 52 -16.06 -6.50 15.88
N ASN A 53 -17.31 -6.91 15.65
CA ASN A 53 -18.44 -6.99 16.60
C ASN A 53 -18.07 -6.80 18.09
N ASN A 54 -18.32 -5.58 18.56
CA ASN A 54 -17.95 -5.11 19.91
C ASN A 54 -18.82 -5.70 21.01
N GLN A 55 -19.99 -6.23 20.65
CA GLN A 55 -20.98 -6.74 21.60
C GLN A 55 -20.84 -8.24 21.81
N ASN A 56 -20.26 -8.94 20.83
CA ASN A 56 -19.98 -10.36 20.91
C ASN A 56 -18.66 -10.72 20.22
N TYR A 57 -17.57 -10.66 21.00
CA TYR A 57 -16.22 -11.02 20.55
C TYR A 57 -16.12 -12.42 19.92
N SER A 58 -17.04 -13.35 20.24
CA SER A 58 -17.04 -14.67 19.61
C SER A 58 -17.56 -14.69 18.17
N LEU A 59 -18.24 -13.61 17.74
CA LEU A 59 -18.74 -13.40 16.38
C LEU A 59 -17.79 -12.56 15.53
N ALA A 60 -17.00 -11.68 16.15
CA ALA A 60 -16.01 -10.83 15.48
C ALA A 60 -15.04 -11.61 14.56
N ARG A 61 -14.66 -10.98 13.45
CA ARG A 61 -13.79 -11.52 12.40
C ARG A 61 -12.54 -10.68 12.22
N ILE A 62 -11.46 -11.13 12.85
CA ILE A 62 -10.12 -10.54 12.71
C ILE A 62 -9.42 -11.10 11.46
N PRO A 63 -8.67 -10.28 10.67
CA PRO A 63 -8.44 -8.85 10.89
C PRO A 63 -9.65 -8.00 10.52
N SER A 64 -10.00 -7.06 11.40
CA SER A 64 -11.05 -6.07 11.16
C SER A 64 -10.38 -4.73 10.87
N PHE A 65 -9.99 -4.54 9.60
CA PHE A 65 -9.07 -3.48 9.18
C PHE A 65 -7.84 -3.33 10.09
N GLU A 66 -6.91 -4.29 9.98
CA GLU A 66 -5.63 -4.24 10.67
C GLU A 66 -4.65 -3.28 9.99
N PHE A 67 -4.07 -2.36 10.76
CA PHE A 67 -3.06 -1.41 10.25
C PHE A 67 -1.96 -1.06 11.28
N PRO A 68 -0.67 -1.10 10.91
CA PRO A 68 -0.16 -1.79 9.74
C PRO A 68 -0.36 -3.30 9.89
N GLN A 69 -0.47 -4.00 8.77
CA GLN A 69 -0.57 -5.46 8.69
C GLN A 69 0.51 -6.14 9.58
N GLY A 70 0.10 -7.12 10.38
CA GLY A 70 0.96 -7.84 11.32
C GLY A 70 1.18 -7.12 12.65
N SER A 71 0.57 -5.95 12.87
CA SER A 71 0.64 -5.24 14.15
C SER A 71 -0.27 -5.84 15.21
N GLY A 72 -1.36 -6.51 14.83
CA GLY A 72 -2.43 -6.94 15.71
C GLY A 72 -3.41 -5.83 16.13
N LEU A 73 -3.27 -4.61 15.61
CA LEU A 73 -4.15 -3.47 15.90
C LEU A 73 -5.27 -3.43 14.85
N ASN A 74 -6.53 -3.49 15.28
CA ASN A 74 -7.71 -3.56 14.42
C ASN A 74 -8.61 -2.35 14.70
N TYR A 75 -9.17 -1.76 13.65
CA TYR A 75 -9.88 -0.48 13.72
C TYR A 75 -11.32 -0.55 13.18
N GLY A 76 -11.71 -1.60 12.48
CA GLY A 76 -13.05 -1.68 11.89
C GLY A 76 -14.08 -2.30 12.81
N THR A 77 -15.23 -1.66 13.01
CA THR A 77 -16.46 -2.35 13.44
C THR A 77 -17.17 -2.87 12.18
N CYS A 78 -17.62 -1.95 11.32
CA CYS A 78 -18.27 -2.23 10.05
C CYS A 78 -17.99 -1.14 9.01
N VAL A 79 -17.63 -1.54 7.79
CA VAL A 79 -17.75 -0.65 6.62
C VAL A 79 -18.65 -1.32 5.59
N ALA A 80 -19.70 -0.62 5.17
CA ALA A 80 -20.76 -1.21 4.36
C ALA A 80 -21.36 -0.21 3.36
N VAL A 81 -22.18 -0.73 2.46
CA VAL A 81 -22.96 0.07 1.52
C VAL A 81 -24.44 -0.02 1.87
N VAL A 82 -25.08 1.14 1.89
CA VAL A 82 -26.52 1.29 2.14
C VAL A 82 -27.20 1.81 0.87
N VAL A 83 -28.39 1.29 0.57
CA VAL A 83 -29.21 1.69 -0.58
C VAL A 83 -30.61 2.02 -0.09
N GLY A 84 -31.11 3.22 -0.38
CA GLY A 84 -32.44 3.63 0.03
C GLY A 84 -33.24 4.30 -1.08
N ALA A 85 -34.56 4.25 -0.99
CA ALA A 85 -35.47 4.93 -1.93
C ALA A 85 -36.80 5.33 -1.26
N PRO A 86 -37.44 6.44 -1.65
CA PRO A 86 -38.63 6.93 -0.99
C PRO A 86 -39.86 6.10 -1.37
N TYR A 87 -40.91 6.18 -0.56
CA TYR A 87 -42.25 5.74 -0.97
C TYR A 87 -42.94 6.82 -1.84
N PRO A 88 -43.75 6.45 -2.86
CA PRO A 88 -44.06 5.11 -3.34
C PRO A 88 -43.09 4.58 -4.42
N GLN A 89 -42.92 3.26 -4.48
CA GLN A 89 -42.21 2.53 -5.55
C GLN A 89 -43.14 1.53 -6.25
N ASP A 90 -42.77 1.08 -7.45
CA ASP A 90 -43.52 0.04 -8.16
C ASP A 90 -43.46 -1.31 -7.40
N PRO A 91 -44.57 -2.05 -7.24
CA PRO A 91 -44.59 -3.35 -6.56
C PRO A 91 -43.62 -4.41 -7.13
N ALA A 92 -43.19 -4.25 -8.39
CA ALA A 92 -42.19 -5.10 -9.01
C ALA A 92 -40.80 -4.92 -8.39
N VAL A 93 -40.46 -3.73 -7.90
CA VAL A 93 -39.11 -3.37 -7.42
C VAL A 93 -38.95 -3.42 -5.90
N VAL A 94 -40.01 -3.74 -5.16
CA VAL A 94 -40.00 -3.81 -3.69
C VAL A 94 -40.48 -5.16 -3.17
N GLY A 95 -40.01 -5.53 -1.99
CA GLY A 95 -40.51 -6.67 -1.23
C GLY A 95 -41.12 -6.28 0.11
N GLY A 96 -41.82 -7.24 0.73
CA GLY A 96 -42.42 -7.07 2.05
C GLY A 96 -43.73 -6.27 2.06
N THR A 97 -44.11 -5.76 3.24
CA THR A 97 -45.32 -4.96 3.50
C THR A 97 -44.98 -3.57 4.01
N ASN A 98 -45.55 -2.54 3.38
CA ASN A 98 -45.32 -1.15 3.77
C ASN A 98 -46.65 -0.41 4.02
N PRO A 99 -47.42 -0.78 5.06
CA PRO A 99 -48.73 -0.18 5.33
C PRO A 99 -48.65 1.30 5.74
N ASP A 100 -47.49 1.74 6.25
CA ASP A 100 -47.28 3.09 6.76
C ASP A 100 -46.70 4.06 5.72
N GLY A 101 -46.35 3.57 4.51
CA GLY A 101 -45.88 4.41 3.41
C GLY A 101 -44.50 5.03 3.64
N LEU A 102 -43.58 4.25 4.22
CA LEU A 102 -42.22 4.68 4.58
C LEU A 102 -41.20 4.34 3.48
N ALA A 103 -40.05 5.01 3.42
CA ALA A 103 -38.93 4.75 2.53
C ALA A 103 -38.33 3.35 2.73
N TYR A 104 -37.78 2.78 1.67
CA TYR A 104 -37.13 1.47 1.65
C TYR A 104 -35.64 1.63 1.90
N LEU A 105 -35.02 0.73 2.67
CA LEU A 105 -33.60 0.79 3.01
C LEU A 105 -32.98 -0.61 3.10
N ASP A 106 -31.89 -0.82 2.39
CA ASP A 106 -31.13 -2.07 2.33
C ASP A 106 -29.66 -1.82 2.70
N GLY A 107 -29.10 -2.61 3.61
CA GLY A 107 -27.69 -2.56 4.03
C GLY A 107 -27.23 -3.89 4.62
N THR A 108 -25.92 -4.13 4.61
CA THR A 108 -25.29 -5.27 5.34
C THR A 108 -24.36 -4.70 6.40
N MET A 109 -24.83 -4.61 7.64
CA MET A 109 -24.11 -4.11 8.81
C MET A 109 -24.36 -5.04 10.01
N ASP A 110 -23.39 -5.16 10.94
CA ASP A 110 -23.45 -6.03 12.13
C ASP A 110 -23.16 -5.20 13.39
N GLU A 111 -24.18 -4.96 14.23
CA GLU A 111 -24.03 -4.27 15.52
C GLU A 111 -25.04 -4.76 16.59
N GLY A 112 -25.31 -6.07 16.59
CA GLY A 112 -25.90 -6.84 17.69
C GLY A 112 -27.36 -6.57 18.06
N PRO A 113 -27.86 -7.00 19.25
CA PRO A 113 -29.26 -7.33 19.50
C PRO A 113 -30.19 -6.12 19.69
N ALA A 114 -29.86 -4.98 19.08
CA ALA A 114 -30.90 -4.02 18.72
C ALA A 114 -31.88 -4.78 17.82
N ASP A 115 -33.12 -5.00 18.29
CA ASP A 115 -34.28 -5.56 17.55
C ASP A 115 -34.63 -4.81 16.24
N PHE A 116 -33.74 -3.92 15.78
CA PHE A 116 -34.00 -2.78 14.94
C PHE A 116 -33.38 -2.92 13.53
N TRP A 117 -32.10 -3.30 13.42
CA TRP A 117 -31.51 -3.76 12.17
C TRP A 117 -31.64 -5.27 12.12
N ASN A 118 -32.54 -5.78 11.27
CA ASN A 118 -32.53 -7.22 10.97
C ASN A 118 -31.28 -7.48 10.12
N GLU A 119 -30.16 -7.75 10.78
CA GLU A 119 -28.80 -7.81 10.25
C GLU A 119 -28.79 -8.54 8.88
N GLU A 120 -28.24 -7.86 7.86
CA GLU A 120 -28.01 -8.36 6.48
C GLU A 120 -29.21 -8.29 5.51
N HIS A 121 -29.51 -7.12 4.91
CA HIS A 121 -30.51 -6.99 3.83
C HIS A 121 -29.97 -7.32 2.43
N PHE A 122 -28.69 -7.70 2.29
CA PHE A 122 -28.18 -8.31 1.06
C PHE A 122 -27.83 -9.77 1.27
N ALA A 123 -28.29 -10.62 0.35
CA ALA A 123 -27.97 -12.04 0.34
C ALA A 123 -27.11 -12.40 -0.88
N PRO A 124 -26.10 -13.27 -0.72
CA PRO A 124 -25.28 -13.72 -1.84
C PRO A 124 -26.09 -14.57 -2.81
N TYR A 125 -25.80 -14.45 -4.11
CA TYR A 125 -26.29 -15.42 -5.07
C TYR A 125 -25.57 -16.77 -4.85
N PRO A 126 -26.31 -17.89 -4.68
CA PRO A 126 -25.70 -19.19 -4.48
C PRO A 126 -24.86 -19.62 -5.69
N GLU A 127 -25.18 -19.14 -6.89
CA GLU A 127 -24.41 -19.37 -8.12
C GLU A 127 -23.01 -18.74 -8.08
N PHE A 128 -22.82 -17.69 -7.27
CA PHE A 128 -21.56 -16.95 -7.10
C PHE A 128 -20.83 -17.33 -5.80
N THR A 129 -21.23 -18.42 -5.17
CA THR A 129 -20.72 -18.82 -3.86
C THR A 129 -19.97 -20.14 -3.92
N ASN A 130 -18.80 -20.18 -3.30
CA ASN A 130 -18.06 -21.40 -3.05
C ASN A 130 -18.45 -22.00 -1.68
N PRO A 131 -18.40 -23.34 -1.48
CA PRO A 131 -18.79 -23.94 -0.20
C PRO A 131 -17.99 -23.47 1.02
N THR A 132 -16.75 -22.99 0.86
CA THR A 132 -15.82 -22.74 1.97
C THR A 132 -15.40 -21.28 2.16
N ALA A 133 -15.32 -20.45 1.12
CA ALA A 133 -14.79 -19.09 1.23
C ALA A 133 -15.41 -18.13 0.20
N ALA A 134 -15.37 -16.82 0.47
CA ALA A 134 -15.70 -15.80 -0.55
C ALA A 134 -14.58 -15.74 -1.59
N SER A 135 -14.91 -15.40 -2.84
CA SER A 135 -13.94 -15.50 -3.94
C SER A 135 -12.85 -14.44 -3.88
N ILE A 136 -11.59 -14.85 -4.04
CA ILE A 136 -10.42 -13.97 -4.12
C ILE A 136 -9.44 -14.44 -5.20
N SER A 137 -8.83 -13.52 -5.94
CA SER A 137 -7.99 -13.83 -7.12
C SER A 137 -6.75 -14.66 -6.78
N THR A 138 -6.20 -14.49 -5.57
CA THR A 138 -5.00 -15.21 -5.11
C THR A 138 -5.27 -16.64 -4.64
N ASP A 139 -6.54 -17.05 -4.53
CA ASP A 139 -6.92 -18.42 -4.16
C ASP A 139 -8.06 -18.94 -5.07
N PRO A 140 -7.72 -19.62 -6.18
CA PRO A 140 -8.71 -20.22 -7.07
C PRO A 140 -9.62 -21.28 -6.44
N THR A 141 -9.28 -21.81 -5.26
CA THR A 141 -10.13 -22.79 -4.57
C THR A 141 -11.33 -22.14 -3.87
N SER A 142 -11.30 -20.82 -3.68
CA SER A 142 -12.40 -20.00 -3.15
C SER A 142 -13.47 -19.64 -4.18
N TRP A 143 -13.32 -20.12 -5.42
CA TRP A 143 -14.18 -19.74 -6.56
C TRP A 143 -15.40 -20.66 -6.69
N PRO A 144 -16.52 -20.19 -7.24
CA PRO A 144 -17.64 -21.06 -7.59
C PRO A 144 -17.20 -22.06 -8.68
N ASP A 145 -17.61 -23.32 -8.54
CA ASP A 145 -17.35 -24.36 -9.54
C ASP A 145 -18.67 -25.02 -9.97
N PRO A 146 -19.13 -24.80 -11.22
CA PRO A 146 -18.49 -23.98 -12.27
C PRO A 146 -18.67 -22.47 -12.06
N TRP A 147 -17.73 -21.67 -12.59
CA TRP A 147 -17.83 -20.20 -12.59
C TRP A 147 -19.00 -19.70 -13.48
N PRO A 148 -19.91 -18.83 -12.98
CA PRO A 148 -21.02 -18.28 -13.79
C PRO A 148 -20.58 -17.46 -15.01
N GLU A 149 -21.23 -17.64 -16.15
CA GLU A 149 -20.87 -16.93 -17.39
C GLU A 149 -21.55 -15.55 -17.54
N ALA A 150 -22.57 -15.25 -16.73
CA ALA A 150 -23.33 -14.00 -16.81
C ALA A 150 -23.95 -13.60 -15.47
N LEU A 151 -24.28 -12.32 -15.34
CA LEU A 151 -25.05 -11.80 -14.20
C LEU A 151 -26.52 -12.23 -14.29
N PRO A 152 -27.15 -12.66 -13.18
CA PRO A 152 -28.56 -13.00 -13.13
C PRO A 152 -29.46 -11.80 -13.47
N ASN A 153 -30.54 -12.00 -14.21
CA ASN A 153 -31.59 -11.00 -14.48
C ASN A 153 -32.80 -11.13 -13.53
N TYR A 154 -32.60 -11.76 -12.38
CA TYR A 154 -33.64 -12.05 -11.41
C TYR A 154 -33.16 -11.77 -9.99
N VAL A 155 -34.09 -11.52 -9.10
CA VAL A 155 -33.87 -11.54 -7.64
C VAL A 155 -34.72 -12.64 -7.02
N TYR A 156 -34.43 -12.98 -5.76
CA TYR A 156 -35.27 -13.90 -5.01
C TYR A 156 -36.28 -13.12 -4.16
N LYS A 157 -37.52 -13.58 -4.15
CA LYS A 157 -38.54 -13.15 -3.20
C LYS A 157 -38.33 -13.95 -1.92
N THR A 158 -38.23 -13.32 -0.77
CA THR A 158 -38.19 -14.06 0.51
C THR A 158 -39.39 -13.79 1.39
N GLY A 159 -39.90 -14.89 1.91
CA GLY A 159 -41.18 -15.07 2.58
C GLY A 159 -41.53 -16.56 2.62
N LEU A 160 -40.62 -17.36 3.19
CA LEU A 160 -40.69 -18.83 3.35
C LEU A 160 -40.60 -19.70 2.07
N ASP A 161 -40.68 -19.11 0.87
CA ASP A 161 -40.48 -19.79 -0.42
C ASP A 161 -39.48 -19.00 -1.29
N ASP A 162 -38.41 -19.65 -1.77
CA ASP A 162 -37.38 -19.08 -2.67
C ASP A 162 -37.91 -18.88 -4.11
N GLU A 163 -38.95 -18.06 -4.27
CA GLU A 163 -39.52 -17.79 -5.58
C GLU A 163 -38.66 -16.79 -6.35
N LYS A 164 -38.06 -17.23 -7.47
CA LYS A 164 -37.31 -16.37 -8.38
C LYS A 164 -38.26 -15.39 -9.08
N ILE A 165 -37.97 -14.10 -9.00
CA ILE A 165 -38.65 -13.06 -9.78
C ILE A 165 -37.79 -12.77 -11.00
N VAL A 166 -38.19 -13.31 -12.15
CA VAL A 166 -37.41 -13.24 -13.39
C VAL A 166 -37.90 -12.11 -14.27
N ASN A 167 -36.97 -11.29 -14.77
CA ASN A 167 -37.23 -10.33 -15.83
C ASN A 167 -36.65 -10.83 -17.17
N ASP A 168 -37.44 -11.62 -17.90
CA ASP A 168 -37.05 -12.19 -19.19
C ASP A 168 -36.85 -11.15 -20.31
N GLN A 169 -37.16 -9.88 -20.05
CA GLN A 169 -36.97 -8.80 -21.03
C GLN A 169 -35.54 -8.26 -21.05
N LEU A 170 -34.77 -8.48 -19.99
CA LEU A 170 -33.39 -8.01 -19.89
C LEU A 170 -32.42 -9.03 -20.49
N PRO A 171 -31.43 -8.59 -21.30
CA PRO A 171 -30.35 -9.46 -21.71
C PRO A 171 -29.48 -9.85 -20.51
N LEU A 172 -28.98 -11.09 -20.52
CA LEU A 172 -27.91 -11.50 -19.60
C LEU A 172 -26.65 -10.67 -19.89
N ILE A 173 -26.04 -10.13 -18.83
CA ILE A 173 -24.78 -9.37 -18.93
C ILE A 173 -23.63 -10.38 -18.81
N PRO A 174 -22.82 -10.60 -19.86
CA PRO A 174 -21.72 -11.55 -19.81
C PRO A 174 -20.68 -11.15 -18.77
N LEU A 175 -20.13 -12.13 -18.07
CA LEU A 175 -18.92 -11.98 -17.28
C LEU A 175 -17.74 -12.33 -18.19
N LEU A 176 -16.80 -11.40 -18.35
CA LEU A 176 -15.57 -11.65 -19.09
C LEU A 176 -14.76 -12.71 -18.34
N LYS A 177 -14.86 -13.97 -18.77
CA LYS A 177 -14.05 -15.08 -18.31
C LYS A 177 -12.84 -15.22 -19.22
N ASP A 178 -11.65 -14.89 -18.72
CA ASP A 178 -10.43 -15.31 -19.41
C ASP A 178 -10.32 -16.84 -19.35
N ALA A 179 -10.00 -17.44 -20.50
CA ALA A 179 -9.82 -18.88 -20.65
C ALA A 179 -8.55 -19.41 -19.95
N GLN A 180 -7.61 -18.54 -19.55
CA GLN A 180 -6.38 -18.94 -18.86
C GLN A 180 -6.42 -18.71 -17.34
N THR A 181 -7.13 -17.70 -16.86
CA THR A 181 -7.09 -17.27 -15.44
C THR A 181 -8.43 -17.33 -14.71
N GLY A 182 -9.57 -17.48 -15.40
CA GLY A 182 -10.83 -17.91 -14.78
C GLY A 182 -11.51 -16.97 -13.76
N TRP A 183 -11.02 -15.75 -13.56
CA TRP A 183 -11.58 -14.79 -12.59
C TRP A 183 -12.37 -13.67 -13.30
N PRO A 184 -13.54 -13.22 -12.80
CA PRO A 184 -14.18 -12.04 -13.33
C PRO A 184 -13.60 -10.80 -12.66
N GLY A 185 -12.81 -10.07 -13.44
CA GLY A 185 -12.36 -8.73 -13.09
C GLY A 185 -11.01 -8.38 -13.70
N PHE A 186 -10.72 -8.98 -14.84
CA PHE A 186 -9.83 -8.35 -15.80
C PHE A 186 -10.49 -7.09 -16.35
N GLY A 187 -9.67 -6.14 -16.81
CA GLY A 187 -10.15 -4.99 -17.56
C GLY A 187 -10.88 -5.42 -18.84
N PRO A 188 -11.46 -4.49 -19.59
CA PRO A 188 -12.20 -4.79 -20.81
C PRO A 188 -11.44 -5.64 -21.84
N ASN A 189 -10.11 -5.74 -21.73
CA ASN A 189 -9.23 -6.46 -22.65
C ASN A 189 -8.60 -7.73 -22.07
N GLY A 190 -8.99 -8.18 -20.87
CA GLY A 190 -8.40 -9.37 -20.27
C GLY A 190 -7.07 -9.11 -19.55
N GLU A 191 -6.81 -7.89 -19.09
CA GLU A 191 -5.66 -7.46 -18.26
C GLU A 191 -5.96 -7.49 -16.75
N GLN A 192 -5.03 -8.02 -15.94
CA GLN A 192 -5.18 -8.06 -14.48
C GLN A 192 -5.16 -6.61 -13.97
N ILE A 193 -6.17 -6.22 -13.18
CA ILE A 193 -6.30 -4.82 -12.75
C ILE A 193 -5.53 -4.59 -11.45
N ALA A 194 -5.56 -5.53 -10.50
CA ALA A 194 -4.84 -5.43 -9.23
C ALA A 194 -4.15 -6.72 -8.78
N ASP A 195 -3.19 -6.60 -7.86
CA ASP A 195 -2.42 -7.74 -7.33
C ASP A 195 -3.27 -8.71 -6.51
N GLN A 196 -4.29 -8.19 -5.80
CA GLN A 196 -5.29 -8.98 -5.11
C GLN A 196 -6.67 -8.37 -5.34
N GLU A 197 -7.63 -9.24 -5.67
CA GLU A 197 -8.98 -8.81 -6.02
C GLU A 197 -10.04 -9.75 -5.45
N THR A 198 -11.19 -9.22 -5.06
CA THR A 198 -12.40 -10.00 -4.73
C THR A 198 -13.58 -9.65 -5.64
N PHE A 199 -14.50 -10.60 -5.79
CA PHE A 199 -15.70 -10.48 -6.60
C PHE A 199 -16.86 -11.19 -5.91
N SER A 200 -17.99 -10.52 -5.77
CA SER A 200 -19.23 -11.10 -5.24
C SER A 200 -20.44 -10.48 -5.89
N VAL A 201 -21.53 -11.25 -6.02
CA VAL A 201 -22.82 -10.77 -6.51
C VAL A 201 -23.86 -11.13 -5.47
N MET A 202 -24.69 -10.15 -5.12
CA MET A 202 -25.72 -10.27 -4.08
C MET A 202 -26.99 -9.54 -4.51
N TYR A 203 -28.09 -9.79 -3.81
CA TYR A 203 -29.39 -9.18 -4.08
C TYR A 203 -30.06 -8.72 -2.79
N GLY A 204 -30.88 -7.68 -2.90
CA GLY A 204 -31.69 -7.16 -1.80
C GLY A 204 -32.74 -8.18 -1.36
N TRP A 205 -32.84 -8.42 -0.05
CA TRP A 205 -33.71 -9.42 0.56
C TRP A 205 -34.23 -8.96 1.93
N GLY A 206 -35.11 -9.75 2.54
CA GLY A 206 -35.81 -9.39 3.76
C GLY A 206 -35.00 -9.32 5.06
N GLY A 207 -33.76 -9.83 5.16
CA GLY A 207 -33.00 -9.87 6.42
C GLY A 207 -33.12 -11.18 7.23
N THR A 208 -32.15 -11.48 8.10
CA THR A 208 -31.99 -12.79 8.79
C THR A 208 -32.95 -13.04 9.95
N ASP A 209 -33.25 -12.03 10.76
CA ASP A 209 -34.11 -12.16 11.95
C ASP A 209 -35.60 -12.34 11.64
N GLN A 210 -35.97 -12.40 10.37
CA GLN A 210 -37.35 -12.62 9.93
C GLN A 210 -37.77 -14.09 9.91
N ILE A 211 -36.85 -15.03 10.20
CA ILE A 211 -37.17 -16.45 10.33
C ILE A 211 -37.79 -16.73 11.71
N GLY A 212 -39.08 -16.39 11.88
CA GLY A 212 -39.92 -16.93 12.94
C GLY A 212 -40.56 -15.95 13.93
N VAL A 213 -40.30 -14.65 13.84
CA VAL A 213 -40.89 -13.61 14.71
C VAL A 213 -41.82 -12.72 13.88
N GLY A 214 -43.12 -13.06 13.88
CA GLY A 214 -44.13 -12.50 12.98
C GLY A 214 -44.56 -11.05 13.25
N ASN A 215 -43.63 -10.09 13.38
CA ASN A 215 -44.00 -8.69 13.61
C ASN A 215 -43.06 -7.59 13.06
N ALA A 216 -42.04 -7.89 12.25
CA ALA A 216 -41.27 -6.83 11.58
C ALA A 216 -42.08 -6.25 10.41
N LYS A 217 -42.14 -4.91 10.27
CA LYS A 217 -42.72 -4.20 9.12
C LYS A 217 -41.69 -4.20 7.98
N THR A 218 -41.57 -5.33 7.31
CA THR A 218 -40.45 -5.63 6.40
C THR A 218 -40.65 -4.91 5.07
N ARG A 219 -39.68 -4.10 4.64
CA ARG A 219 -39.71 -3.40 3.35
C ARG A 219 -38.28 -3.24 2.85
N TRP A 220 -38.02 -3.70 1.63
CA TRP A 220 -36.68 -3.70 1.03
C TRP A 220 -36.78 -3.44 -0.48
N LEU A 221 -35.67 -3.06 -1.10
CA LEU A 221 -35.57 -2.91 -2.55
C LEU A 221 -35.08 -4.22 -3.18
N ARG A 222 -35.62 -4.53 -4.36
CA ARG A 222 -35.18 -5.68 -5.16
C ARG A 222 -33.97 -5.32 -6.01
N THR A 223 -32.91 -4.83 -5.38
CA THR A 223 -31.67 -4.45 -6.07
C THR A 223 -30.76 -5.66 -6.27
N GLN A 224 -29.83 -5.54 -7.21
CA GLN A 224 -28.67 -6.43 -7.32
C GLN A 224 -27.41 -5.59 -7.09
N LEU A 225 -26.51 -6.06 -6.23
CA LEU A 225 -25.19 -5.45 -6.03
C LEU A 225 -24.09 -6.37 -6.52
N ILE A 226 -23.07 -5.77 -7.13
CA ILE A 226 -21.80 -6.42 -7.45
C ILE A 226 -20.74 -5.74 -6.61
N MET A 227 -19.97 -6.50 -5.86
CA MET A 227 -18.87 -6.00 -5.05
C MET A 227 -17.54 -6.45 -5.64
N ARG A 228 -16.57 -5.54 -5.68
CA ARG A 228 -15.16 -5.84 -5.87
C ARG A 228 -14.32 -5.11 -4.84
N GLY A 229 -13.26 -5.76 -4.39
CA GLY A 229 -12.16 -5.15 -3.64
C GLY A 229 -10.89 -5.28 -4.47
N LEU A 230 -10.10 -4.22 -4.55
CA LEU A 230 -8.90 -4.10 -5.37
C LEU A 230 -7.76 -3.56 -4.52
N ALA A 231 -6.60 -4.20 -4.59
CA ALA A 231 -5.40 -3.72 -3.93
C ALA A 231 -4.12 -4.12 -4.67
N TRP A 232 -3.12 -3.24 -4.65
CA TRP A 232 -1.91 -3.28 -5.47
C TRP A 232 -0.66 -3.27 -4.60
N LYS A 233 0.41 -3.94 -5.00
CA LYS A 233 1.72 -3.82 -4.33
C LYS A 233 2.39 -2.50 -4.70
N GLY A 234 3.26 -2.02 -3.81
CA GLY A 234 4.07 -0.81 -4.05
C GLY A 234 3.89 0.23 -2.96
N THR A 235 4.91 1.04 -2.75
CA THR A 235 4.97 2.03 -1.64
C THR A 235 3.95 3.16 -1.78
N LEU A 236 3.41 3.39 -2.99
CA LEU A 236 2.33 4.34 -3.23
C LEU A 236 0.95 3.77 -2.89
N TYR A 237 0.80 2.45 -2.82
CA TYR A 237 -0.51 1.77 -2.75
C TYR A 237 -0.65 0.90 -1.48
N GLU A 238 0.21 1.12 -0.49
CA GLU A 238 0.33 0.23 0.67
C GLU A 238 -0.67 0.48 1.81
N ASN A 239 -1.30 1.66 1.85
CA ASN A 239 -2.10 2.14 2.98
C ASN A 239 -3.61 2.23 2.69
N PHE A 240 -4.09 1.63 1.59
CA PHE A 240 -5.51 1.65 1.26
C PHE A 240 -5.95 0.41 0.48
N ILE A 241 -7.26 0.14 0.53
CA ILE A 241 -7.93 -0.86 -0.32
C ILE A 241 -9.08 -0.14 -1.02
N VAL A 242 -9.22 -0.36 -2.33
CA VAL A 242 -10.31 0.22 -3.13
C VAL A 242 -11.47 -0.76 -3.19
N TRP A 243 -12.68 -0.26 -2.98
CA TRP A 243 -13.91 -1.02 -3.06
C TRP A 243 -14.82 -0.44 -4.14
N VAL A 244 -15.37 -1.33 -4.97
CA VAL A 244 -16.28 -1.01 -6.07
C VAL A 244 -17.59 -1.72 -5.83
N PHE A 245 -18.67 -0.96 -5.68
CA PHE A 245 -20.02 -1.48 -5.59
C PHE A 245 -20.83 -0.99 -6.78
N ILE A 246 -21.32 -1.92 -7.59
CA ILE A 246 -22.19 -1.62 -8.73
C ILE A 246 -23.61 -1.99 -8.33
N VAL A 247 -24.50 -1.01 -8.28
CA VAL A 247 -25.93 -1.24 -8.12
C VAL A 247 -26.58 -1.42 -9.46
N ARG A 248 -27.49 -2.38 -9.55
CA ARG A 248 -28.24 -2.67 -10.77
C ARG A 248 -29.71 -2.84 -10.45
N ASN A 249 -30.56 -2.41 -11.37
CA ASN A 249 -31.99 -2.70 -11.34
C ASN A 249 -32.32 -3.91 -12.25
N PRO A 250 -32.48 -5.13 -11.70
CA PRO A 250 -32.88 -6.30 -12.49
C PRO A 250 -34.40 -6.36 -12.77
N ASN A 251 -35.19 -5.42 -12.26
CA ASN A 251 -36.66 -5.48 -12.29
C ASN A 251 -37.24 -4.86 -13.57
N PRO A 252 -38.52 -5.13 -13.91
CA PRO A 252 -39.15 -4.58 -15.12
C PRO A 252 -39.67 -3.14 -14.97
N ALA A 253 -39.52 -2.52 -13.81
CA ALA A 253 -39.92 -1.15 -13.51
C ALA A 253 -38.73 -0.34 -12.95
N PRO A 254 -38.73 1.00 -13.10
CA PRO A 254 -37.68 1.84 -12.55
C PRO A 254 -37.70 1.84 -11.02
N ILE A 255 -36.51 2.00 -10.41
CA ILE A 255 -36.37 2.38 -8.99
C ILE A 255 -36.15 3.89 -8.97
N VAL A 256 -37.09 4.64 -8.41
CA VAL A 256 -37.15 6.10 -8.54
C VAL A 256 -36.57 6.77 -7.28
N ASP A 257 -35.80 7.83 -7.50
CA ASP A 257 -35.21 8.69 -6.46
C ASP A 257 -34.43 7.94 -5.36
N MET A 258 -33.75 6.85 -5.73
CA MET A 258 -32.89 6.12 -4.82
C MET A 258 -31.58 6.87 -4.53
N ALA A 259 -30.95 6.58 -3.40
CA ALA A 259 -29.60 7.01 -3.06
C ALA A 259 -28.78 5.82 -2.58
N MET A 260 -27.46 5.90 -2.73
CA MET A 260 -26.52 4.97 -2.12
C MET A 260 -25.59 5.72 -1.20
N GLY A 261 -25.17 5.07 -0.12
CA GLY A 261 -24.21 5.64 0.80
C GLY A 261 -23.22 4.62 1.32
N ILE A 262 -22.14 5.14 1.89
CA ILE A 262 -21.09 4.39 2.55
C ILE A 262 -21.31 4.56 4.05
N HIS A 263 -21.58 3.46 4.75
CA HIS A 263 -21.61 3.40 6.21
C HIS A 263 -20.19 3.12 6.71
N ILE A 264 -19.70 3.96 7.62
CA ILE A 264 -18.31 3.97 8.08
C ILE A 264 -18.31 3.96 9.61
N ASP A 265 -18.04 2.78 10.18
CA ASP A 265 -17.82 2.58 11.60
C ASP A 265 -16.40 2.03 11.82
N PHE A 266 -15.48 2.99 11.98
CA PHE A 266 -14.14 2.73 12.49
C PHE A 266 -14.11 3.09 13.97
N GLY A 267 -13.68 2.16 14.81
CA GLY A 267 -13.32 2.41 16.20
C GLY A 267 -11.82 2.64 16.34
N PHE A 268 -11.43 3.63 17.15
CA PHE A 268 -10.02 3.99 17.31
C PHE A 268 -9.35 3.37 18.55
N LEU A 269 -10.15 2.67 19.36
CA LEU A 269 -9.73 1.70 20.37
C LEU A 269 -9.12 0.43 19.71
N PRO A 270 -7.79 0.25 19.70
CA PRO A 270 -7.18 -0.91 19.07
C PRO A 270 -7.49 -2.16 19.90
N ALA A 271 -8.41 -2.96 19.37
CA ALA A 271 -9.07 -4.13 19.95
C ALA A 271 -10.11 -3.87 21.05
N PHE A 272 -11.35 -4.17 20.65
CA PHE A 272 -12.60 -4.11 21.37
C PHE A 272 -12.66 -5.15 22.52
N LEU A 273 -11.95 -4.84 23.62
CA LEU A 273 -11.91 -5.67 24.82
C LEU A 273 -13.04 -5.27 25.80
N PRO A 274 -13.75 -6.24 26.40
CA PRO A 274 -14.74 -5.94 27.42
C PRO A 274 -14.07 -5.33 28.66
N GLY A 275 -14.44 -4.09 29.00
CA GLY A 275 -14.03 -3.43 30.24
C GLY A 275 -13.22 -2.14 30.08
N ILE A 276 -12.93 -1.71 28.85
CA ILE A 276 -12.35 -0.39 28.56
C ILE A 276 -13.46 0.67 28.67
N SER A 277 -13.18 1.80 29.32
CA SER A 277 -14.10 2.93 29.40
C SER A 277 -14.27 3.57 28.03
N TYR A 278 -15.48 4.04 27.72
CA TYR A 278 -15.76 4.82 26.52
C TYR A 278 -14.73 5.94 26.34
N ASP A 279 -14.11 5.98 25.16
CA ASP A 279 -13.30 7.10 24.70
C ASP A 279 -14.14 7.98 23.77
N ASP A 280 -13.79 9.26 23.69
CA ASP A 280 -14.41 10.23 22.80
C ASP A 280 -13.62 10.23 21.49
N ASP A 281 -14.08 9.47 20.48
CA ASP A 281 -13.43 9.46 19.16
C ASP A 281 -13.89 10.66 18.32
N ARG A 282 -12.99 11.20 17.50
CA ARG A 282 -13.33 12.34 16.63
C ARG A 282 -13.57 11.90 15.21
N HIS A 283 -14.56 12.53 14.57
CA HIS A 283 -14.92 12.32 13.18
C HIS A 283 -14.95 13.63 12.41
N TYR A 284 -14.41 13.63 11.19
CA TYR A 284 -14.28 14.82 10.37
C TYR A 284 -14.50 14.49 8.90
N TYR A 285 -15.10 15.44 8.18
CA TYR A 285 -15.25 15.38 6.72
C TYR A 285 -14.45 16.47 6.01
N ASP A 286 -13.55 16.06 5.12
CA ASP A 286 -12.85 16.95 4.20
C ASP A 286 -13.59 16.99 2.86
N PRO A 287 -14.39 18.05 2.58
CA PRO A 287 -15.19 18.13 1.35
C PRO A 287 -14.33 18.28 0.09
N LYS A 288 -13.07 18.72 0.19
CA LYS A 288 -12.19 18.85 -0.99
C LYS A 288 -11.68 17.50 -1.46
N LEU A 289 -11.38 16.61 -0.51
CA LEU A 289 -10.96 15.25 -0.81
C LEU A 289 -12.14 14.28 -0.91
N GLN A 290 -13.32 14.67 -0.42
CA GLN A 290 -14.47 13.77 -0.18
C GLN A 290 -14.07 12.62 0.76
N LEU A 291 -13.39 12.98 1.86
CA LEU A 291 -12.79 12.05 2.81
C LEU A 291 -13.47 12.22 4.18
N ALA A 292 -14.20 11.20 4.61
CA ALA A 292 -14.68 11.05 5.98
C ALA A 292 -13.68 10.20 6.77
N TYR A 293 -13.27 10.64 7.94
CA TYR A 293 -12.26 9.93 8.73
C TYR A 293 -12.39 10.23 10.21
N GLY A 294 -11.78 9.37 11.03
CA GLY A 294 -11.67 9.59 12.45
C GLY A 294 -10.29 9.29 13.00
N TRP A 295 -10.12 9.60 14.29
CA TRP A 295 -8.93 9.34 15.07
C TRP A 295 -9.26 9.38 16.57
N ASP A 296 -8.38 8.76 17.36
CA ASP A 296 -8.38 8.82 18.82
C ASP A 296 -8.07 10.26 19.31
N ASP A 297 -8.96 10.85 20.11
CA ASP A 297 -8.84 12.23 20.58
C ASP A 297 -7.65 12.43 21.54
N ASP A 298 -7.52 11.56 22.54
CA ASP A 298 -6.63 11.81 23.67
C ASP A 298 -5.21 11.23 23.45
N GLY A 299 -5.06 10.38 22.43
CA GLY A 299 -3.78 9.82 22.01
C GLY A 299 -3.30 8.67 22.91
N PHE A 300 -4.20 8.03 23.66
CA PHE A 300 -3.89 7.15 24.77
C PHE A 300 -4.75 5.88 24.81
N GLU A 301 -4.23 4.79 24.22
CA GLU A 301 -4.99 3.54 24.11
C GLU A 301 -4.34 2.35 24.82
N GLU A 302 -5.12 1.49 25.48
CA GLU A 302 -4.56 0.25 26.03
C GLU A 302 -4.03 -0.65 24.89
N ASP A 303 -2.80 -1.19 25.03
CA ASP A 303 -2.28 -2.10 24.00
C ASP A 303 -3.03 -3.44 24.07
N PRO A 304 -3.77 -3.83 23.02
CA PRO A 304 -4.60 -5.04 23.05
C PRO A 304 -3.80 -6.34 23.11
N ARG A 305 -2.49 -6.26 22.86
CA ARG A 305 -1.54 -7.38 22.98
C ARG A 305 -1.03 -7.54 24.42
N GLY A 306 -1.38 -6.59 25.29
CA GLY A 306 -0.95 -6.48 26.67
C GLY A 306 0.43 -5.82 26.82
N GLY A 307 0.70 -5.25 28.01
CA GLY A 307 2.03 -4.76 28.37
C GLY A 307 2.17 -3.23 28.49
N GLY A 308 1.09 -2.46 28.36
CA GLY A 308 1.11 -1.02 28.58
C GLY A 308 0.07 -0.28 27.74
N VAL A 309 0.40 0.97 27.42
CA VAL A 309 -0.43 1.90 26.64
C VAL A 309 0.28 2.18 25.32
N LEU A 310 -0.48 2.28 24.24
CA LEU A 310 -0.06 2.77 22.94
C LEU A 310 0.02 4.30 22.99
N SER A 311 1.08 4.85 22.40
CA SER A 311 1.17 6.29 22.19
C SER A 311 0.41 6.70 20.92
N ALA A 312 -0.06 7.95 20.88
CA ALA A 312 -0.75 8.56 19.76
C ALA A 312 -0.14 8.25 18.38
N GLU A 313 1.19 8.31 18.24
CA GLU A 313 1.87 8.02 16.96
C GLU A 313 1.78 6.55 16.50
N ASN A 314 1.34 5.66 17.39
CA ASN A 314 1.13 4.23 17.14
C ASN A 314 -0.34 3.85 16.95
N ILE A 315 -1.26 4.82 17.02
CA ILE A 315 -2.69 4.65 16.73
C ILE A 315 -2.92 5.12 15.29
N ALA A 316 -3.86 4.48 14.59
CA ALA A 316 -4.12 4.83 13.19
C ALA A 316 -5.13 5.97 13.11
N TRP A 317 -4.94 6.83 12.13
CA TRP A 317 -6.02 7.62 11.54
C TRP A 317 -6.62 6.74 10.44
N ALA A 318 -7.95 6.64 10.37
CA ALA A 318 -8.63 5.77 9.43
C ALA A 318 -9.90 6.42 8.89
N GLY A 319 -10.25 6.10 7.65
CA GLY A 319 -11.44 6.68 7.02
C GLY A 319 -11.71 6.12 5.64
N VAL A 320 -12.65 6.77 4.95
CA VAL A 320 -13.04 6.45 3.59
C VAL A 320 -13.00 7.70 2.72
N VAL A 321 -12.30 7.59 1.58
CA VAL A 321 -12.37 8.57 0.50
C VAL A 321 -13.32 8.10 -0.59
N ALA A 322 -14.34 8.89 -0.92
CA ALA A 322 -15.22 8.65 -2.04
C ALA A 322 -14.50 9.01 -3.35
N LEU A 323 -14.35 8.04 -4.23
CA LEU A 323 -13.70 8.20 -5.55
C LEU A 323 -14.73 8.47 -6.64
N LYS A 324 -15.92 7.87 -6.51
CA LYS A 324 -17.09 8.10 -7.35
C LYS A 324 -18.35 7.73 -6.58
N MET A 325 -19.32 8.62 -6.50
CA MET A 325 -20.69 8.31 -6.08
C MET A 325 -21.59 7.99 -7.29
N PRO A 326 -22.63 7.15 -7.13
CA PRO A 326 -23.64 6.97 -8.17
C PRO A 326 -24.60 8.16 -8.22
N GLY A 327 -25.21 8.41 -9.37
CA GLY A 327 -26.08 9.57 -9.56
C GLY A 327 -25.34 10.93 -9.57
N GLY A 328 -26.08 12.00 -9.82
CA GLY A 328 -25.54 13.37 -9.80
C GLY A 328 -24.34 13.58 -10.74
N ASP A 329 -23.34 14.30 -10.25
CA ASP A 329 -22.04 14.56 -10.90
C ASP A 329 -20.92 13.63 -10.42
N GLY A 330 -21.27 12.63 -9.60
CA GLY A 330 -20.34 11.65 -9.06
C GLY A 330 -19.67 12.05 -7.74
N THR A 331 -20.09 13.13 -7.10
CA THR A 331 -19.58 13.53 -5.77
C THR A 331 -20.50 13.14 -4.62
N VAL A 332 -19.97 13.19 -3.41
CA VAL A 332 -20.73 13.12 -2.16
C VAL A 332 -21.72 14.28 -2.13
N ALA A 333 -22.98 13.97 -1.84
CA ALA A 333 -24.05 14.94 -1.71
C ALA A 333 -24.51 15.12 -0.27
N ALA A 334 -24.29 14.10 0.57
CA ALA A 334 -24.62 14.14 1.97
C ALA A 334 -23.47 13.61 2.82
N TYR A 335 -23.17 14.27 3.94
CA TYR A 335 -22.32 13.75 5.00
C TYR A 335 -23.03 13.94 6.32
N ASP A 336 -23.13 12.85 7.08
CA ASP A 336 -23.70 12.83 8.41
C ASP A 336 -22.75 12.11 9.36
N ALA A 337 -22.58 12.66 10.56
CA ALA A 337 -21.87 12.02 11.66
C ALA A 337 -22.76 11.92 12.90
N THR A 338 -22.96 10.71 13.41
CA THR A 338 -23.88 10.46 14.53
C THR A 338 -23.35 9.40 15.48
N HIS A 339 -23.94 9.31 16.66
CA HIS A 339 -23.82 8.14 17.53
C HIS A 339 -24.96 7.15 17.23
N PHE A 340 -24.66 5.86 17.02
CA PHE A 340 -25.67 4.87 16.62
C PHE A 340 -26.82 4.71 17.65
N TRP A 341 -26.48 4.68 18.94
CA TRP A 341 -27.42 4.42 20.06
C TRP A 341 -28.12 5.63 20.66
N GLU A 342 -27.73 6.86 20.34
CA GLU A 342 -28.29 8.03 21.03
C GLU A 342 -29.81 8.17 20.80
N GLY A 343 -30.30 7.58 19.70
CA GLY A 343 -31.72 7.53 19.30
C GLY A 343 -32.64 6.74 20.22
N GLN A 344 -32.11 5.96 21.17
CA GLN A 344 -32.95 5.34 22.21
C GLN A 344 -33.23 6.29 23.39
N THR A 345 -32.56 7.46 23.47
CA THR A 345 -32.67 8.34 24.65
C THR A 345 -32.91 9.83 24.36
N THR A 346 -32.76 10.31 23.12
CA THR A 346 -33.07 11.71 22.73
C THR A 346 -33.78 11.81 21.36
N ASN A 347 -34.31 12.99 21.00
CA ASN A 347 -34.96 13.27 19.72
C ASN A 347 -33.97 13.39 18.52
N ILE A 348 -32.68 13.08 18.72
CA ILE A 348 -31.58 13.44 17.81
C ILE A 348 -30.92 12.21 17.17
N GLY A 349 -31.02 11.00 17.74
CA GLY A 349 -30.38 9.84 17.13
C GLY A 349 -31.23 9.14 16.06
N SER A 350 -30.64 8.92 14.89
CA SER A 350 -31.24 8.43 13.64
C SER A 350 -30.87 7.00 13.25
N GLY A 351 -29.86 6.40 13.91
CA GLY A 351 -29.37 5.03 13.65
C GLY A 351 -30.41 3.93 13.89
N GLY A 352 -31.45 4.24 14.67
CA GLY A 352 -32.45 3.33 15.21
C GLY A 352 -33.82 3.29 14.50
N ASP A 353 -34.03 3.94 13.34
CA ASP A 353 -35.22 3.78 12.46
C ASP A 353 -34.81 3.80 10.97
N PRO A 354 -35.25 2.91 10.04
CA PRO A 354 -34.71 2.88 8.68
C PRO A 354 -35.22 4.07 7.88
N GLU A 355 -36.35 4.64 8.28
CA GLU A 355 -36.82 5.91 7.73
C GLU A 355 -35.90 7.04 8.14
N MET A 356 -35.54 7.10 9.42
CA MET A 356 -34.66 8.16 9.95
C MET A 356 -33.26 8.02 9.37
N TYR A 357 -32.73 6.81 9.29
CA TYR A 357 -31.44 6.55 8.65
C TYR A 357 -31.44 6.98 7.17
N TYR A 358 -32.52 6.68 6.45
CA TYR A 358 -32.67 7.13 5.06
C TYR A 358 -32.74 8.66 4.95
N GLN A 359 -33.52 9.32 5.82
CA GLN A 359 -33.74 10.76 5.73
C GLN A 359 -32.55 11.56 6.24
N TRP A 360 -32.07 11.29 7.45
CA TRP A 360 -31.05 12.08 8.13
C TRP A 360 -29.66 11.61 7.71
N ASN A 361 -29.30 10.33 7.89
CA ASN A 361 -27.93 9.94 7.59
C ASN A 361 -27.63 9.83 6.08
N LEU A 362 -28.52 9.22 5.30
CA LEU A 362 -28.24 8.96 3.88
C LEU A 362 -28.46 10.19 2.98
N LEU A 363 -29.42 11.04 3.33
CA LEU A 363 -29.80 12.21 2.51
C LEU A 363 -29.56 13.56 3.19
N ASN A 364 -29.19 13.57 4.46
CA ASN A 364 -29.05 14.77 5.28
C ASN A 364 -30.27 15.71 5.24
N LEU A 365 -31.48 15.14 5.28
CA LEU A 365 -32.74 15.89 5.13
C LEU A 365 -33.25 16.44 6.47
N ASN A 366 -33.16 17.76 6.62
CA ASN A 366 -33.59 18.50 7.81
C ASN A 366 -32.82 18.11 9.07
N ASP A 367 -31.54 17.74 8.91
CA ASP A 367 -30.68 17.53 10.06
C ASP A 367 -30.39 18.88 10.73
N PRO A 368 -30.53 18.99 12.07
CA PRO A 368 -30.14 20.19 12.80
C PRO A 368 -28.66 20.55 12.72
N GLN A 369 -27.76 19.60 12.42
CA GLN A 369 -26.31 19.81 12.29
C GLN A 369 -25.92 20.32 10.89
N ASP A 370 -26.80 20.22 9.89
CA ASP A 370 -26.68 20.88 8.59
C ASP A 370 -27.36 22.26 8.65
N SER A 371 -26.63 23.24 9.17
CA SER A 371 -27.17 24.55 9.53
C SER A 371 -27.38 25.47 8.32
N ASP A 372 -26.66 25.23 7.21
CA ASP A 372 -26.79 25.98 5.96
C ASP A 372 -27.58 25.25 4.84
N HIS A 373 -27.98 24.00 5.11
CA HIS A 373 -28.79 23.14 4.25
C HIS A 373 -28.11 22.76 2.93
N ASP A 374 -26.79 22.57 2.96
CA ASP A 374 -26.01 22.10 1.82
C ASP A 374 -25.88 20.56 1.76
N GLY A 375 -26.37 19.86 2.79
CA GLY A 375 -26.35 18.41 2.93
C GLY A 375 -25.15 17.89 3.73
N ILE A 376 -24.29 18.75 4.25
CA ILE A 376 -23.10 18.38 5.01
C ILE A 376 -23.26 18.87 6.45
N ASP A 377 -23.09 17.98 7.43
CA ASP A 377 -23.05 18.42 8.83
C ASP A 377 -21.91 19.41 9.05
N ASP A 378 -22.25 20.58 9.60
CA ASP A 378 -21.35 21.71 9.78
C ASP A 378 -21.53 22.48 11.11
N ASP A 379 -22.53 22.14 11.92
CA ASP A 379 -22.86 22.78 13.20
C ASP A 379 -22.83 21.76 14.36
N PHE A 380 -21.63 21.30 14.71
CA PHE A 380 -21.44 20.26 15.74
C PHE A 380 -21.59 20.80 17.17
N ASP A 381 -21.58 22.11 17.38
CA ASP A 381 -21.86 22.72 18.69
C ASP A 381 -23.35 23.10 18.89
N GLY A 382 -24.16 22.97 17.83
CA GLY A 382 -25.61 23.13 17.82
C GLY A 382 -26.07 24.57 18.02
N ASN A 383 -25.26 25.55 17.63
CA ASN A 383 -25.54 26.96 17.86
C ASN A 383 -26.34 27.63 16.72
N GLY A 384 -26.57 26.90 15.62
CA GLY A 384 -27.29 27.32 14.43
C GLY A 384 -26.44 28.09 13.41
N VAL A 385 -25.12 27.99 13.47
CA VAL A 385 -24.15 28.63 12.56
C VAL A 385 -23.10 27.59 12.17
N PRO A 386 -22.71 27.51 10.88
CA PRO A 386 -21.63 26.64 10.47
C PRO A 386 -20.33 26.93 11.24
N ASP A 387 -19.70 25.88 11.78
CA ASP A 387 -18.47 25.95 12.58
C ASP A 387 -17.35 26.72 11.86
N ILE A 388 -17.29 26.62 10.54
CA ILE A 388 -16.28 27.31 9.71
C ILE A 388 -16.46 28.84 9.72
N LEU A 389 -17.66 29.35 10.05
CA LEU A 389 -18.00 30.77 10.06
C LEU A 389 -17.81 31.42 11.43
N ASP A 390 -17.76 30.66 12.52
CA ASP A 390 -17.69 31.18 13.88
C ASP A 390 -16.57 30.59 14.76
N GLY A 391 -15.85 29.60 14.24
CA GLY A 391 -14.73 28.96 14.92
C GLY A 391 -15.12 27.81 15.84
N GLY A 392 -16.26 27.15 15.58
CA GLY A 392 -16.66 25.89 16.19
C GLY A 392 -15.65 24.74 15.96
N PRO A 393 -15.91 23.55 16.53
CA PRO A 393 -14.96 22.43 16.52
C PRO A 393 -14.63 21.92 15.11
N ASN A 394 -15.55 21.99 14.15
CA ASN A 394 -15.49 21.41 12.80
C ASN A 394 -15.41 19.88 12.77
N TYR A 395 -15.55 19.21 13.91
CA TYR A 395 -15.54 17.75 14.01
C TYR A 395 -16.66 17.30 14.94
N TYR A 396 -17.21 16.13 14.62
CA TYR A 396 -18.12 15.42 15.50
C TYR A 396 -17.30 14.67 16.56
N VAL A 397 -17.80 14.67 17.80
CA VAL A 397 -17.26 13.87 18.90
C VAL A 397 -18.19 12.69 19.11
N GLY A 398 -17.76 11.50 18.71
CA GLY A 398 -18.43 10.24 19.00
C GLY A 398 -18.28 9.93 20.48
N SER A 399 -19.19 10.43 21.32
CA SER A 399 -19.13 10.17 22.76
C SER A 399 -19.56 8.74 23.08
N GLY A 400 -18.60 7.83 23.21
CA GLY A 400 -18.89 6.39 23.27
C GLY A 400 -18.07 5.62 22.25
N ALA A 401 -18.08 4.28 22.33
CA ALA A 401 -17.35 3.42 21.39
C ALA A 401 -18.09 3.23 20.04
N ASP A 402 -18.97 4.16 19.65
CA ASP A 402 -19.97 3.94 18.59
C ASP A 402 -20.38 5.25 17.88
N GLY A 403 -19.35 5.99 17.44
CA GLY A 403 -19.48 7.11 16.51
C GLY A 403 -19.35 6.62 15.08
N LEU A 404 -20.30 6.99 14.22
CA LEU A 404 -20.35 6.55 12.83
C LEU A 404 -20.45 7.72 11.87
N GLN A 405 -20.05 7.47 10.63
CA GLN A 405 -20.14 8.44 9.54
C GLN A 405 -20.86 7.82 8.34
N VAL A 406 -21.64 8.63 7.64
CA VAL A 406 -22.31 8.24 6.39
C VAL A 406 -21.97 9.23 5.29
N LEU A 407 -21.51 8.70 4.14
CA LEU A 407 -21.36 9.47 2.90
C LEU A 407 -22.46 9.07 1.93
N GLY A 408 -23.39 9.98 1.63
CA GLY A 408 -24.54 9.77 0.76
C GLY A 408 -24.38 10.35 -0.65
N SER A 409 -24.98 9.70 -1.63
CA SER A 409 -25.04 10.18 -3.02
C SER A 409 -26.21 11.15 -3.23
N HIS A 410 -26.18 11.91 -4.33
CA HIS A 410 -27.40 12.53 -4.84
C HIS A 410 -28.46 11.46 -5.14
N SER A 411 -29.73 11.80 -5.04
CA SER A 411 -30.81 10.91 -5.48
C SER A 411 -30.78 10.70 -6.99
N PHE A 412 -31.05 9.49 -7.45
CA PHE A 412 -31.06 9.10 -8.86
C PHE A 412 -32.12 8.03 -9.14
N THR A 413 -32.45 7.83 -10.42
CA THR A 413 -33.39 6.79 -10.86
C THR A 413 -32.66 5.75 -11.71
N LEU A 414 -32.81 4.47 -11.38
CA LEU A 414 -32.31 3.37 -12.23
C LEU A 414 -33.45 2.77 -13.05
N GLN A 415 -33.35 2.87 -14.38
CA GLN A 415 -34.27 2.18 -15.29
C GLN A 415 -34.04 0.66 -15.29
N PRO A 416 -35.00 -0.15 -15.77
CA PRO A 416 -34.81 -1.59 -15.95
C PRO A 416 -33.52 -1.94 -16.69
N GLY A 417 -32.65 -2.71 -16.04
CA GLY A 417 -31.37 -3.17 -16.57
C GLY A 417 -30.21 -2.19 -16.43
N GLU A 418 -30.46 -0.94 -16.02
CA GLU A 418 -29.40 0.03 -15.78
C GLU A 418 -28.61 -0.31 -14.52
N MET A 419 -27.38 0.20 -14.50
CA MET A 419 -26.46 0.10 -13.37
C MET A 419 -25.70 1.41 -13.20
N ASP A 420 -25.32 1.69 -11.97
CA ASP A 420 -24.37 2.74 -11.63
C ASP A 420 -23.41 2.24 -10.55
N THR A 421 -22.37 3.02 -10.25
CA THR A 421 -21.22 2.56 -9.49
C THR A 421 -20.86 3.55 -8.38
N LEU A 422 -20.76 3.00 -7.17
CA LEU A 422 -20.11 3.57 -6.02
C LEU A 422 -18.67 3.03 -5.95
N ILE A 423 -17.69 3.92 -5.85
CA ILE A 423 -16.26 3.58 -5.71
C ILE A 423 -15.70 4.39 -4.57
N PHE A 424 -15.05 3.71 -3.63
CA PHE A 424 -14.39 4.36 -2.50
C PHE A 424 -13.12 3.61 -2.11
N ALA A 425 -12.25 4.24 -1.32
CA ALA A 425 -11.11 3.55 -0.72
C ALA A 425 -11.13 3.71 0.80
N THR A 426 -10.95 2.60 1.51
CA THR A 426 -10.63 2.62 2.95
C THR A 426 -9.15 2.96 3.08
N VAL A 427 -8.84 4.04 3.79
CA VAL A 427 -7.51 4.67 3.85
C VAL A 427 -7.00 4.77 5.27
N PHE A 428 -5.68 4.63 5.46
CA PHE A 428 -5.02 4.65 6.76
C PHE A 428 -3.76 5.53 6.78
N GLY A 429 -3.39 6.01 7.96
CA GLY A 429 -2.13 6.72 8.22
C GLY A 429 -1.80 6.78 9.71
N ARG A 430 -0.58 7.22 10.08
CA ARG A 430 -0.20 7.48 11.49
C ARG A 430 -0.40 8.93 11.93
N SER A 431 -0.87 9.77 11.02
CA SER A 431 -1.22 11.17 11.26
C SER A 431 -2.23 11.62 10.21
N GLU A 432 -2.93 12.73 10.47
CA GLU A 432 -3.81 13.36 9.48
C GLU A 432 -3.11 13.56 8.13
N LYS A 433 -1.84 14.00 8.16
CA LYS A 433 -1.03 14.21 6.96
C LYS A 433 -0.82 12.93 6.17
N GLU A 434 -0.45 11.84 6.85
CA GLU A 434 -0.26 10.54 6.19
C GLU A 434 -1.58 10.00 5.65
N LEU A 435 -2.68 10.13 6.39
CA LEU A 435 -4.01 9.72 5.96
C LEU A 435 -4.43 10.47 4.68
N LYS A 436 -4.32 11.80 4.67
CA LYS A 436 -4.63 12.63 3.50
C LYS A 436 -3.72 12.30 2.31
N THR A 437 -2.47 11.94 2.56
CA THR A 437 -1.55 11.44 1.53
C THR A 437 -2.03 10.10 0.96
N SER A 438 -2.47 9.16 1.80
CA SER A 438 -3.05 7.88 1.38
C SER A 438 -4.33 8.08 0.57
N ALA A 439 -5.21 9.00 0.99
CA ALA A 439 -6.42 9.36 0.26
C ALA A 439 -6.10 9.97 -1.12
N GLN A 440 -5.18 10.91 -1.19
CA GLN A 440 -4.74 11.49 -2.46
C GLN A 440 -4.12 10.44 -3.40
N ARG A 441 -3.38 9.46 -2.87
CA ARG A 441 -2.84 8.34 -3.67
C ARG A 441 -3.94 7.44 -4.23
N ALA A 442 -5.00 7.18 -3.47
CA ALA A 442 -6.16 6.45 -3.97
C ALA A 442 -6.89 7.23 -5.08
N ILE A 443 -7.07 8.55 -4.91
CA ILE A 443 -7.62 9.46 -5.93
C ILE A 443 -6.75 9.43 -7.19
N ASN A 444 -5.43 9.55 -7.05
CA ASN A 444 -4.50 9.55 -8.17
C ASN A 444 -4.53 8.21 -8.93
N LEU A 445 -4.57 7.08 -8.22
CA LEU A 445 -4.68 5.76 -8.86
C LEU A 445 -5.99 5.61 -9.64
N TYR A 446 -7.11 6.09 -9.07
CA TYR A 446 -8.41 6.11 -9.75
C TYR A 446 -8.37 6.98 -11.02
N GLN A 447 -7.83 8.19 -10.91
CA GLN A 447 -7.67 9.12 -12.05
C GLN A 447 -6.70 8.59 -13.11
N ASN A 448 -5.72 7.79 -12.70
CA ASN A 448 -4.80 7.08 -13.58
C ASN A 448 -5.39 5.75 -14.10
N ASN A 449 -6.71 5.58 -14.05
CA ASN A 449 -7.43 4.42 -14.59
C ASN A 449 -6.91 3.06 -14.06
N TRP A 450 -6.59 3.01 -12.76
CA TRP A 450 -6.05 1.82 -12.08
C TRP A 450 -4.65 1.39 -12.57
N GLU A 451 -3.98 2.20 -13.38
CA GLU A 451 -2.62 1.92 -13.82
C GLU A 451 -1.64 2.26 -12.69
N VAL A 452 -1.00 1.21 -12.18
CA VAL A 452 0.10 1.31 -11.22
C VAL A 452 1.32 1.87 -11.93
N VAL A 453 1.91 2.90 -11.34
CA VAL A 453 3.26 3.37 -11.70
C VAL A 453 4.26 2.93 -10.62
N ASP A 454 5.42 2.51 -11.09
CA ASP A 454 6.59 2.18 -10.29
C ASP A 454 7.78 2.98 -10.83
N ALA A 455 8.80 3.19 -9.99
CA ALA A 455 10.06 3.74 -10.48
C ALA A 455 10.67 2.85 -11.58
N PRO A 456 11.46 3.39 -12.51
CA PRO A 456 12.11 2.59 -13.53
C PRO A 456 12.91 1.44 -12.92
N PRO A 457 13.06 0.28 -13.59
CA PRO A 457 13.80 -0.85 -13.03
C PRO A 457 15.19 -0.43 -12.54
N ALA A 458 15.51 -0.72 -11.28
CA ALA A 458 16.81 -0.37 -10.72
C ALA A 458 17.95 -0.99 -11.55
N PRO A 459 18.96 -0.21 -11.97
CA PRO A 459 20.02 -0.72 -12.83
C PRO A 459 20.96 -1.63 -12.05
N LYS A 460 21.35 -2.77 -12.61
CA LYS A 460 22.41 -3.62 -12.07
C LYS A 460 23.75 -2.97 -12.33
N MET A 461 24.57 -2.90 -11.30
CA MET A 461 25.88 -2.28 -11.37
C MET A 461 26.98 -3.16 -10.80
N GLU A 462 28.20 -2.94 -11.29
CA GLU A 462 29.42 -3.37 -10.64
C GLU A 462 30.40 -2.20 -10.55
N ALA A 463 31.34 -2.30 -9.60
CA ALA A 463 32.35 -1.28 -9.42
C ALA A 463 33.76 -1.85 -9.38
N MET A 464 34.68 -1.07 -9.92
CA MET A 464 36.10 -1.39 -9.95
C MET A 464 36.90 -0.30 -9.26
N VAL A 465 37.99 -0.70 -8.62
CA VAL A 465 38.85 0.21 -7.85
C VAL A 465 40.25 0.27 -8.43
N ASP A 466 40.83 1.46 -8.37
CA ASP A 466 42.22 1.75 -8.72
C ASP A 466 42.72 2.90 -7.83
N ASN A 467 43.96 3.32 -8.02
CA ASN A 467 44.60 4.38 -7.24
C ASN A 467 43.81 5.70 -7.30
N ARG A 468 43.19 6.08 -6.17
CA ARG A 468 42.33 7.25 -5.99
C ARG A 468 41.21 7.30 -7.03
N LYS A 469 40.65 6.13 -7.34
CA LYS A 469 39.67 6.00 -8.41
C LYS A 469 38.67 4.88 -8.15
N VAL A 470 37.40 5.19 -8.36
CA VAL A 470 36.30 4.23 -8.48
C VAL A 470 35.73 4.35 -9.89
N ILE A 471 35.46 3.22 -10.53
CA ILE A 471 34.77 3.14 -11.82
C ILE A 471 33.46 2.39 -11.57
N LEU A 472 32.33 3.06 -11.75
CA LEU A 472 31.00 2.46 -11.68
C LEU A 472 30.55 2.10 -13.10
N ILE A 473 29.96 0.92 -13.24
CA ILE A 473 29.49 0.39 -14.53
C ILE A 473 28.10 -0.17 -14.29
N TRP A 474 27.09 0.28 -15.03
CA TRP A 474 25.71 -0.18 -14.87
C TRP A 474 25.00 -0.43 -16.19
N GLY A 475 24.02 -1.33 -16.17
CA GLY A 475 23.22 -1.70 -17.34
C GLY A 475 22.19 -0.65 -17.75
N THR A 476 21.46 -0.95 -18.83
CA THR A 476 20.46 -0.06 -19.44
C THR A 476 19.03 -0.60 -19.31
N GLU A 477 18.76 -1.47 -18.34
CA GLU A 477 17.44 -2.07 -18.11
C GLU A 477 16.38 -1.05 -17.73
N SER A 478 16.77 0.00 -17.00
CA SER A 478 15.88 1.10 -16.59
C SER A 478 15.34 1.88 -17.77
N GLU A 479 16.11 1.97 -18.86
CA GLU A 479 15.80 2.77 -20.06
C GLU A 479 14.66 2.18 -20.90
N ARG A 480 14.09 1.03 -20.48
CA ARG A 480 12.90 0.44 -21.11
C ARG A 480 11.61 1.05 -20.59
N ASP A 481 11.66 1.71 -19.44
CA ASP A 481 10.53 2.42 -18.90
C ASP A 481 10.11 3.56 -19.84
N VAL A 482 8.80 3.69 -20.08
CA VAL A 482 8.25 4.67 -21.02
C VAL A 482 8.44 6.11 -20.52
N GLN A 483 8.52 6.32 -19.21
CA GLN A 483 8.74 7.61 -18.57
C GLN A 483 10.20 7.80 -18.11
N PHE A 484 11.12 6.86 -18.43
CA PHE A 484 12.54 6.97 -18.06
C PHE A 484 13.14 8.32 -18.46
N GLU A 485 13.69 9.02 -17.46
CA GLU A 485 14.27 10.36 -17.61
C GLU A 485 15.77 10.38 -17.36
N GLY A 486 16.30 9.57 -16.43
CA GLY A 486 17.74 9.57 -16.24
C GLY A 486 18.29 8.73 -15.10
N TYR A 487 19.55 9.03 -14.77
CA TYR A 487 20.27 8.41 -13.66
C TYR A 487 20.84 9.44 -12.69
N LYS A 488 20.74 9.16 -11.38
CA LYS A 488 21.45 9.87 -10.31
C LYS A 488 22.43 8.94 -9.62
N ILE A 489 23.62 9.44 -9.31
CA ILE A 489 24.68 8.70 -8.63
C ILE A 489 24.89 9.31 -7.26
N TYR A 490 24.80 8.49 -6.24
CA TYR A 490 25.00 8.90 -4.86
C TYR A 490 26.20 8.20 -4.24
N ARG A 491 26.77 8.82 -3.21
CA ARG A 491 27.94 8.29 -2.51
C ARG A 491 27.81 8.49 -1.01
N SER A 492 28.10 7.43 -0.27
CA SER A 492 28.16 7.40 1.18
C SER A 492 29.57 7.06 1.67
N GLN A 493 29.92 7.56 2.87
CA GLN A 493 31.14 7.22 3.61
C GLN A 493 30.86 6.61 4.99
N ASP A 494 29.58 6.36 5.31
CA ASP A 494 29.10 5.95 6.63
C ASP A 494 28.21 4.70 6.55
N ASN A 495 28.54 3.80 5.61
CA ASN A 495 27.81 2.55 5.37
C ASN A 495 26.34 2.78 4.96
N GLY A 496 26.09 3.80 4.14
CA GLY A 496 24.78 4.09 3.57
C GLY A 496 23.80 4.79 4.52
N GLN A 497 24.28 5.37 5.63
CA GLN A 497 23.44 6.17 6.52
C GLN A 497 23.11 7.54 5.89
N THR A 498 24.09 8.13 5.20
CA THR A 498 23.92 9.35 4.40
C THR A 498 24.42 9.16 2.98
N TRP A 499 23.76 9.78 1.99
CA TRP A 499 24.01 9.54 0.56
C TRP A 499 24.51 10.75 -0.22
N GLY A 500 25.14 11.71 0.46
CA GLY A 500 25.72 12.88 -0.18
C GLY A 500 26.45 13.75 0.82
N ALA A 501 27.29 14.66 0.32
CA ALA A 501 27.91 15.68 1.17
C ALA A 501 26.95 16.84 1.48
N GLU A 502 25.92 17.00 0.66
CA GLU A 502 24.90 18.03 0.77
C GLU A 502 23.52 17.36 0.79
N SER A 503 22.61 17.94 1.55
CA SER A 503 21.22 17.53 1.63
C SER A 503 20.32 18.76 1.78
N PHE A 504 19.05 18.58 1.47
CA PHE A 504 18.00 19.55 1.72
C PHE A 504 16.76 18.84 2.26
N THR A 505 15.84 19.60 2.82
CA THR A 505 14.58 19.09 3.32
C THR A 505 13.47 19.58 2.42
N ASP A 506 12.59 18.68 1.97
CA ASP A 506 11.41 19.05 1.18
C ASP A 506 10.32 19.69 2.05
N PHE A 507 9.18 20.02 1.43
CA PHE A 507 8.01 20.57 2.13
C PHE A 507 7.43 19.60 3.15
N ASP A 508 7.75 18.31 3.02
CA ASP A 508 7.25 17.26 3.90
C ASP A 508 8.15 16.97 5.10
N GLY A 509 9.31 17.61 5.19
CA GLY A 509 10.30 17.34 6.23
C GLY A 509 11.24 16.19 5.89
N VAL A 510 11.11 15.58 4.70
CA VAL A 510 11.95 14.47 4.25
C VAL A 510 13.30 15.03 3.79
N VAL A 511 14.37 14.40 4.25
CA VAL A 511 15.74 14.75 3.88
C VAL A 511 16.11 14.07 2.57
N HIS A 512 16.46 14.86 1.57
CA HIS A 512 16.95 14.43 0.27
C HIS A 512 18.42 14.78 0.10
N TYR A 513 19.17 13.91 -0.54
CA TYR A 513 20.60 14.13 -0.79
C TYR A 513 20.82 14.72 -2.17
N VAL A 514 21.82 15.59 -2.29
CA VAL A 514 22.26 16.07 -3.60
C VAL A 514 23.15 15.00 -4.22
N PRO A 515 22.85 14.50 -5.45
CA PRO A 515 23.63 13.44 -6.06
C PRO A 515 25.04 13.92 -6.42
N LEU A 516 26.01 12.99 -6.38
CA LEU A 516 27.37 13.22 -6.85
C LEU A 516 27.40 13.55 -8.35
N ALA A 517 26.51 12.92 -9.12
CA ALA A 517 26.30 13.19 -10.54
C ALA A 517 24.86 12.89 -10.93
N GLN A 518 24.32 13.66 -11.87
CA GLN A 518 23.01 13.42 -12.48
C GLN A 518 23.15 13.48 -14.00
N TYR A 519 22.48 12.52 -14.65
CA TYR A 519 22.47 12.32 -16.08
C TYR A 519 21.04 12.32 -16.57
N ASP A 520 20.69 13.38 -17.28
CA ASP A 520 19.33 13.69 -17.69
C ASP A 520 19.17 13.57 -19.20
N ARG A 521 18.18 12.78 -19.63
CA ARG A 521 17.93 12.46 -21.03
C ARG A 521 17.74 13.75 -21.83
N VAL A 522 18.25 13.75 -23.05
CA VAL A 522 18.19 14.93 -23.92
C VAL A 522 16.89 14.90 -24.70
N ASP A 523 15.81 15.35 -24.09
CA ASP A 523 14.48 15.41 -24.71
C ASP A 523 13.66 16.67 -24.37
N GLY A 524 14.23 17.59 -23.58
CA GLY A 524 13.61 18.86 -23.21
C GLY A 524 12.85 18.83 -21.88
N ILE A 525 12.75 17.68 -21.22
CA ILE A 525 12.20 17.55 -19.87
C ILE A 525 13.29 17.91 -18.86
N THR A 526 13.24 19.13 -18.32
CA THR A 526 14.32 19.64 -17.45
C THR A 526 13.83 20.51 -16.30
N GLY A 527 14.73 20.76 -15.35
CA GLY A 527 14.51 21.64 -14.21
C GLY A 527 13.73 20.97 -13.08
N TYR A 528 13.20 21.78 -12.17
CA TYR A 528 12.30 21.28 -11.13
C TYR A 528 10.95 20.88 -11.73
N TYR A 529 10.39 19.77 -11.25
CA TYR A 529 9.04 19.34 -11.59
C TYR A 529 8.02 20.42 -11.21
N LYS A 530 6.98 20.62 -12.03
CA LYS A 530 6.08 21.79 -11.91
C LYS A 530 4.60 21.47 -11.83
N THR A 531 4.22 20.22 -12.08
CA THR A 531 2.82 19.85 -12.21
C THR A 531 2.17 19.67 -10.84
N LEU A 532 2.89 19.06 -9.90
CA LEU A 532 2.41 18.77 -8.56
C LEU A 532 3.30 19.49 -7.53
N PRO A 533 2.76 20.41 -6.71
CA PRO A 533 3.52 21.23 -5.78
C PRO A 533 4.38 20.43 -4.78
N GLU A 534 3.88 19.29 -4.33
CA GLU A 534 4.57 18.39 -3.38
C GLU A 534 5.84 17.75 -3.99
N TYR A 535 5.94 17.71 -5.33
CA TYR A 535 7.14 17.26 -6.05
C TYR A 535 7.98 18.42 -6.59
N ALA A 536 7.67 19.68 -6.24
CA ALA A 536 8.41 20.84 -6.75
C ALA A 536 9.88 20.89 -6.32
N TRP A 537 10.26 20.08 -5.32
CA TRP A 537 11.66 19.88 -4.91
C TRP A 537 12.43 18.94 -5.85
N TYR A 538 11.74 18.11 -6.63
CA TYR A 538 12.36 17.11 -7.48
C TYR A 538 12.97 17.74 -8.73
N TYR A 539 14.30 17.70 -8.83
CA TYR A 539 15.04 18.21 -9.99
C TYR A 539 15.22 17.10 -11.04
N LEU A 540 14.52 17.24 -12.16
CA LEU A 540 14.56 16.31 -13.30
C LEU A 540 15.90 16.36 -14.03
N GLY A 541 16.60 17.49 -14.02
CA GLY A 541 17.92 17.60 -14.62
C GLY A 541 18.07 18.79 -15.56
N SER A 542 18.95 18.66 -16.54
CA SER A 542 19.38 19.74 -17.43
C SER A 542 19.73 19.31 -18.85
N ASP A 543 19.13 18.23 -19.38
CA ASP A 543 19.41 17.66 -20.71
C ASP A 543 20.93 17.41 -20.91
N ASN A 544 21.61 16.92 -19.87
CA ASN A 544 23.08 16.86 -19.84
C ASN A 544 23.63 15.46 -20.15
N TRP A 545 22.77 14.50 -20.53
CA TRP A 545 23.21 13.13 -20.72
C TRP A 545 23.98 12.96 -22.02
N VAL A 546 25.30 12.98 -21.87
CA VAL A 546 26.25 12.44 -22.84
C VAL A 546 26.80 11.14 -22.25
N PRO A 547 26.07 10.01 -22.33
CA PRO A 547 26.50 8.80 -21.67
C PRO A 547 27.86 8.36 -22.20
N ASN A 548 28.79 8.11 -21.29
CA ASN A 548 29.96 7.27 -21.54
C ASN A 548 29.47 5.81 -21.70
N ARG A 549 28.74 5.56 -22.80
CA ARG A 549 28.14 4.27 -23.13
C ARG A 549 29.16 3.41 -23.86
N PHE A 550 29.31 2.18 -23.39
CA PHE A 550 30.21 1.22 -23.98
C PHE A 550 29.50 -0.10 -24.25
N LYS A 551 30.11 -0.88 -25.14
CA LYS A 551 29.68 -2.25 -25.44
C LYS A 551 30.62 -3.24 -24.76
N VAL A 552 30.05 -4.28 -24.18
CA VAL A 552 30.78 -5.37 -23.55
C VAL A 552 31.30 -6.34 -24.62
N GLN A 553 32.57 -6.73 -24.51
CA GLN A 553 33.24 -7.72 -25.36
C GLN A 553 34.20 -8.56 -24.52
N GLY A 554 33.87 -9.84 -24.35
CA GLY A 554 34.40 -10.68 -23.30
C GLY A 554 34.26 -9.99 -21.94
N ASP A 555 35.30 -10.08 -21.13
CA ASP A 555 35.35 -9.46 -19.81
C ASP A 555 35.86 -7.99 -19.87
N SER A 556 35.62 -7.26 -20.97
CA SER A 556 36.15 -5.91 -21.23
C SER A 556 35.14 -4.98 -21.91
N LEU A 557 35.48 -3.69 -22.00
CA LEU A 557 34.68 -2.69 -22.71
C LEU A 557 35.39 -2.23 -23.98
N ILE A 558 34.64 -2.15 -25.08
CA ILE A 558 35.15 -1.62 -26.35
C ILE A 558 35.47 -0.13 -26.16
N GLY A 559 36.74 0.24 -26.34
CA GLY A 559 37.17 1.64 -26.27
C GLY A 559 37.37 2.19 -24.86
N PHE A 560 37.21 1.38 -23.80
CA PHE A 560 37.45 1.78 -22.42
C PHE A 560 38.31 0.74 -21.69
N LYS A 561 39.44 1.18 -21.12
CA LYS A 561 40.37 0.29 -20.43
C LYS A 561 39.96 0.10 -18.98
N LEU A 562 39.63 -1.13 -18.61
CA LEU A 562 39.31 -1.50 -17.23
C LEU A 562 40.55 -1.94 -16.44
N PRO A 563 40.59 -1.69 -15.12
CA PRO A 563 41.65 -2.17 -14.24
C PRO A 563 41.50 -3.67 -13.89
N GLN A 564 40.29 -4.22 -14.03
CA GLN A 564 39.95 -5.62 -13.75
C GLN A 564 38.93 -6.13 -14.79
N PRO A 565 38.84 -7.45 -15.03
CA PRO A 565 37.82 -8.02 -15.92
C PRO A 565 36.40 -7.81 -15.38
N LEU A 566 35.43 -7.53 -16.27
CA LEU A 566 33.99 -7.52 -15.95
C LEU A 566 33.53 -8.90 -15.50
N LYS A 567 32.51 -8.96 -14.63
CA LYS A 567 31.99 -10.24 -14.12
C LYS A 567 30.53 -10.50 -14.42
N TYR A 568 29.72 -9.46 -14.56
CA TYR A 568 28.26 -9.60 -14.51
C TYR A 568 27.53 -9.30 -15.82
N PHE A 569 28.21 -8.67 -16.78
CA PHE A 569 27.63 -8.32 -18.07
C PHE A 569 28.06 -9.31 -19.16
N ASN A 570 27.18 -9.53 -20.14
CA ASN A 570 27.41 -10.44 -21.25
C ASN A 570 27.86 -9.70 -22.51
N ASP A 571 28.49 -10.42 -23.43
CA ASP A 571 28.88 -9.90 -24.74
C ASP A 571 27.70 -9.23 -25.46
N GLY A 572 27.92 -7.99 -25.90
CA GLY A 572 26.92 -7.19 -26.62
C GLY A 572 26.05 -6.31 -25.74
N ASP A 573 26.06 -6.49 -24.41
CA ASP A 573 25.37 -5.61 -23.47
C ASP A 573 25.85 -4.17 -23.64
N SER A 574 24.91 -3.22 -23.53
CA SER A 574 25.21 -1.79 -23.40
C SER A 574 25.36 -1.49 -21.91
N VAL A 575 26.40 -0.76 -21.55
CA VAL A 575 26.60 -0.29 -20.18
C VAL A 575 26.98 1.18 -20.16
N ASN A 576 26.60 1.87 -19.11
CA ASN A 576 26.99 3.24 -18.80
C ASN A 576 28.17 3.21 -17.81
N VAL A 577 29.09 4.18 -17.91
CA VAL A 577 30.29 4.25 -17.06
C VAL A 577 30.44 5.62 -16.40
N PHE A 578 30.72 5.62 -15.10
CA PHE A 578 31.08 6.80 -14.31
C PHE A 578 32.43 6.59 -13.62
N VAL A 579 33.24 7.65 -13.52
CA VAL A 579 34.56 7.60 -12.87
C VAL A 579 34.65 8.66 -11.78
N ASP A 580 34.72 8.22 -10.52
CA ASP A 580 35.00 9.09 -9.38
C ASP A 580 36.50 9.11 -9.08
N ASN A 581 37.13 10.29 -9.23
CA ASN A 581 38.55 10.51 -8.89
C ASN A 581 38.73 11.32 -7.58
N SER A 582 37.65 11.66 -6.89
CA SER A 582 37.67 12.44 -5.64
C SER A 582 37.89 11.56 -4.40
N VAL A 583 37.93 10.24 -4.57
CA VAL A 583 38.11 9.26 -3.49
C VAL A 583 39.54 9.17 -2.95
N LEU A 584 39.65 8.64 -1.74
CA LEU A 584 40.92 8.33 -1.08
C LEU A 584 41.12 6.81 -1.00
N ASN A 585 42.37 6.37 -1.19
CA ASN A 585 42.69 4.96 -1.02
C ASN A 585 42.53 4.54 0.44
N GLY A 586 42.00 3.35 0.67
CA GLY A 586 41.87 2.77 2.00
C GLY A 586 40.65 3.24 2.79
N VAL A 587 39.86 4.19 2.28
CA VAL A 587 38.54 4.59 2.79
C VAL A 587 37.47 3.71 2.15
N ASP A 588 36.50 3.27 2.94
CA ASP A 588 35.31 2.59 2.41
C ASP A 588 34.31 3.61 1.87
N TYR A 589 33.77 3.31 0.70
CA TYR A 589 32.71 4.07 0.06
C TYR A 589 31.59 3.14 -0.36
N TRP A 590 30.38 3.63 -0.26
CA TRP A 590 29.22 3.01 -0.86
C TRP A 590 28.71 3.92 -1.96
N TYR A 591 28.27 3.32 -3.06
CA TYR A 591 27.63 4.02 -4.15
C TYR A 591 26.31 3.33 -4.46
N TYR A 592 25.32 4.10 -4.87
CA TYR A 592 24.20 3.54 -5.62
C TYR A 592 23.89 4.40 -6.84
N VAL A 593 23.33 3.76 -7.85
CA VAL A 593 22.81 4.40 -9.06
C VAL A 593 21.29 4.30 -9.02
N ALA A 594 20.62 5.43 -8.97
CA ALA A 594 19.17 5.52 -9.06
C ALA A 594 18.77 5.79 -10.51
N ALA A 595 17.84 5.02 -11.06
CA ALA A 595 17.09 5.49 -12.22
C ALA A 595 15.89 6.31 -11.74
N TYR A 596 15.51 7.31 -12.53
CA TYR A 596 14.32 8.11 -12.28
C TYR A 596 13.51 8.36 -13.55
N ASP A 597 12.22 8.61 -13.35
CA ASP A 597 11.28 8.96 -14.41
C ASP A 597 10.86 10.45 -14.36
N SER A 598 10.05 10.86 -15.34
CA SER A 598 9.53 12.23 -15.47
C SER A 598 8.20 12.46 -14.76
N GLY A 599 7.57 11.42 -14.20
CA GLY A 599 6.18 11.43 -13.78
C GLY A 599 5.18 11.57 -14.94
N ASN A 600 3.88 11.46 -14.62
CA ASN A 600 2.81 11.51 -15.63
C ASN A 600 1.79 12.65 -15.42
N GLY A 601 2.05 13.56 -14.49
CA GLY A 601 1.17 14.68 -14.16
C GLY A 601 0.04 14.36 -13.18
N ILE A 602 -0.24 13.08 -12.93
CA ILE A 602 -1.13 12.59 -11.87
C ILE A 602 -0.30 12.09 -10.69
N ILE A 603 0.77 11.36 -10.99
CA ILE A 603 1.76 10.88 -10.04
C ILE A 603 3.08 11.57 -10.39
N GLY A 604 3.76 12.10 -9.36
CA GLY A 604 5.03 12.77 -9.52
C GLY A 604 6.17 11.82 -9.87
N PRO A 605 7.37 12.36 -10.14
CA PRO A 605 8.54 11.57 -10.50
C PRO A 605 8.89 10.52 -9.44
N LEU A 606 9.26 9.32 -9.89
CA LEU A 606 9.76 8.25 -9.02
C LEU A 606 11.24 7.97 -9.26
N GLU A 607 11.91 7.53 -8.18
CA GLU A 607 13.35 7.26 -8.15
C GLU A 607 13.64 5.99 -7.34
N ASN A 608 14.61 5.19 -7.79
CA ASN A 608 15.02 4.02 -7.01
C ASN A 608 15.81 4.40 -5.75
N GLY A 609 15.51 3.73 -4.64
CA GLY A 609 16.38 3.74 -3.46
C GLY A 609 17.61 2.83 -3.61
N ALA A 610 18.55 2.97 -2.67
CA ALA A 610 19.68 2.07 -2.55
C ALA A 610 19.23 0.66 -2.10
N ALA A 611 19.71 -0.39 -2.76
CA ALA A 611 19.56 -1.76 -2.27
C ALA A 611 20.24 -1.96 -0.90
N SER A 612 19.62 -2.78 -0.05
CA SER A 612 20.08 -3.04 1.33
C SER A 612 21.37 -3.86 1.42
N ASN A 613 21.65 -4.71 0.43
CA ASN A 613 22.86 -5.52 0.39
C ASN A 613 23.80 -5.06 -0.75
N PRO A 614 24.87 -4.31 -0.45
CA PRO A 614 25.79 -3.77 -1.47
C PRO A 614 26.77 -4.81 -2.04
N TYR A 615 26.63 -6.08 -1.66
CA TYR A 615 27.51 -7.18 -2.11
C TYR A 615 26.83 -8.12 -3.11
N GLU A 616 25.56 -7.85 -3.44
CA GLU A 616 24.80 -8.54 -4.47
C GLU A 616 24.76 -7.74 -5.78
N ILE A 617 24.40 -8.39 -6.88
CA ILE A 617 24.26 -7.71 -8.18
C ILE A 617 22.95 -6.92 -8.23
N ASN A 618 23.01 -5.67 -7.80
CA ASN A 618 21.90 -4.72 -7.76
C ASN A 618 22.42 -3.31 -8.07
N ASN A 619 21.70 -2.26 -7.66
CA ASN A 619 22.05 -0.87 -7.93
C ASN A 619 22.95 -0.22 -6.88
N THR A 620 23.48 -0.97 -5.91
CA THR A 620 24.33 -0.50 -4.81
C THR A 620 25.60 -1.33 -4.71
N VAL A 621 26.74 -0.69 -4.43
CA VAL A 621 28.04 -1.34 -4.27
C VAL A 621 28.83 -0.75 -3.11
N ALA A 622 29.61 -1.60 -2.44
CA ALA A 622 30.61 -1.18 -1.45
C ALA A 622 32.00 -1.39 -2.02
N VAL A 623 32.85 -0.36 -1.96
CA VAL A 623 34.20 -0.38 -2.53
C VAL A 623 35.22 0.30 -1.63
N ARG A 624 36.45 -0.20 -1.68
CA ARG A 624 37.61 0.42 -1.06
C ARG A 624 38.68 0.72 -2.11
N PRO A 625 38.82 1.98 -2.55
CA PRO A 625 39.86 2.39 -3.49
C PRO A 625 41.25 2.00 -2.99
N GLN A 626 42.10 1.53 -3.89
CA GLN A 626 43.43 1.04 -3.51
C GLN A 626 44.35 1.02 -4.72
N LEU A 627 45.66 1.00 -4.44
CA LEU A 627 46.65 0.73 -5.47
C LEU A 627 46.41 -0.68 -6.06
N PRO A 628 46.68 -0.91 -7.36
CA PRO A 628 46.72 -2.25 -7.91
C PRO A 628 47.72 -3.12 -7.13
N LEU A 629 47.46 -4.43 -7.07
CA LEU A 629 48.40 -5.38 -6.50
C LEU A 629 49.78 -5.22 -7.14
N ALA A 630 50.82 -5.18 -6.31
CA ALA A 630 52.19 -5.16 -6.82
C ALA A 630 52.46 -6.44 -7.62
N GLN A 631 53.01 -6.30 -8.83
CA GLN A 631 53.36 -7.42 -9.72
C GLN A 631 54.87 -7.55 -9.94
N ASN A 632 55.59 -6.43 -10.00
CA ASN A 632 57.00 -6.38 -10.44
C ASN A 632 57.98 -5.87 -9.37
N GLY A 633 57.52 -5.57 -8.16
CA GLY A 633 58.38 -5.08 -7.07
C GLY A 633 57.62 -4.31 -5.97
N LEU A 634 58.33 -3.96 -4.89
CA LEU A 634 57.77 -3.38 -3.66
C LEU A 634 58.02 -1.86 -3.50
N GLN A 635 58.42 -1.16 -4.56
CA GLN A 635 58.78 0.26 -4.54
C GLN A 635 57.62 1.20 -4.17
N ASN A 636 56.38 0.77 -4.41
CA ASN A 636 55.17 1.53 -4.12
C ASN A 636 54.60 1.25 -2.73
N VAL A 637 55.25 0.37 -1.95
CA VAL A 637 54.78 0.08 -0.59
C VAL A 637 54.94 1.31 0.28
N ARG A 638 53.86 1.71 0.96
CA ARG A 638 53.82 2.85 1.88
C ARG A 638 53.01 2.49 3.13
N VAL A 639 53.34 3.14 4.24
CA VAL A 639 52.53 3.15 5.45
C VAL A 639 51.74 4.44 5.48
N VAL A 640 50.42 4.36 5.63
CA VAL A 640 49.53 5.51 5.71
C VAL A 640 48.58 5.37 6.91
N PRO A 641 48.34 6.45 7.66
CA PRO A 641 49.05 7.72 7.60
C PRO A 641 50.47 7.58 8.19
N ASN A 642 51.38 8.45 7.76
CA ASN A 642 52.74 8.51 8.29
C ASN A 642 53.24 9.97 8.28
N PRO A 643 53.30 10.66 9.44
CA PRO A 643 53.04 10.13 10.79
C PRO A 643 51.56 9.78 11.02
N TYR A 644 51.29 8.76 11.81
CA TYR A 644 49.97 8.53 12.40
C TYR A 644 49.77 9.52 13.56
N ARG A 645 48.66 10.26 13.57
CA ARG A 645 48.27 11.18 14.64
C ARG A 645 46.92 10.73 15.19
N PHE A 646 46.79 10.64 16.52
CA PHE A 646 45.65 10.25 17.37
C PHE A 646 44.22 10.10 16.80
N SER A 647 43.83 10.82 15.74
CA SER A 647 42.57 10.67 15.02
C SER A 647 42.81 10.85 13.52
N GLU A 648 42.38 9.88 12.72
CA GLU A 648 42.45 9.93 11.26
C GLU A 648 41.09 9.64 10.61
N ILE A 649 40.94 10.02 9.33
CA ILE A 649 39.66 9.99 8.59
C ILE A 649 39.01 8.61 8.43
N TRP A 650 39.71 7.53 8.80
CA TRP A 650 39.28 6.13 8.66
C TRP A 650 38.86 5.49 9.99
N GLU A 651 38.86 6.24 11.10
CA GLU A 651 38.59 5.72 12.44
C GLU A 651 37.16 6.07 12.87
N SER A 652 36.32 5.05 13.08
CA SER A 652 34.90 5.18 13.47
C SER A 652 34.67 5.45 14.96
N GLY A 653 35.69 5.32 15.80
CA GLY A 653 35.60 5.56 17.23
C GLY A 653 36.94 5.89 17.88
N TRP A 654 36.91 6.55 19.04
CA TRP A 654 38.08 7.06 19.77
C TRP A 654 39.09 5.99 20.25
N ARG A 655 38.79 4.70 20.07
CA ARG A 655 39.66 3.55 20.40
C ARG A 655 40.16 2.79 19.18
N ASP A 656 39.67 3.11 17.99
CA ASP A 656 40.01 2.41 16.76
C ASP A 656 41.28 3.04 16.18
N HIS A 657 42.45 2.64 16.69
CA HIS A 657 43.73 3.10 16.16
C HIS A 657 44.12 2.27 14.94
N LYS A 658 44.37 2.91 13.80
CA LYS A 658 44.63 2.17 12.56
C LYS A 658 45.67 2.80 11.64
N ILE A 659 46.63 2.00 11.18
CA ILE A 659 47.46 2.29 10.02
C ILE A 659 47.31 1.22 8.94
N GLN A 660 47.62 1.57 7.70
CA GLN A 660 47.56 0.70 6.54
C GLN A 660 48.92 0.59 5.86
N PHE A 661 49.35 -0.63 5.58
CA PHE A 661 50.41 -0.93 4.62
C PHE A 661 49.76 -1.07 3.25
N THR A 662 50.08 -0.19 2.31
CA THR A 662 49.46 -0.10 0.99
C THR A 662 50.43 -0.49 -0.11
N GLY A 663 49.92 -0.87 -1.31
CA GLY A 663 50.74 -1.22 -2.46
C GLY A 663 51.42 -2.59 -2.32
N LEU A 664 50.83 -3.50 -1.53
CA LEU A 664 51.33 -4.85 -1.32
C LEU A 664 51.01 -5.78 -2.51
N PRO A 665 51.79 -6.86 -2.72
CA PRO A 665 51.37 -7.99 -3.53
C PRO A 665 50.37 -8.86 -2.76
N GLY A 666 49.65 -9.75 -3.44
CA GLY A 666 48.60 -10.57 -2.79
C GLY A 666 49.08 -11.53 -1.68
N GLN A 667 50.40 -11.68 -1.49
CA GLN A 667 50.99 -12.39 -0.36
C GLN A 667 52.23 -11.67 0.17
N ALA A 668 52.24 -11.35 1.46
CA ALA A 668 53.39 -10.74 2.14
C ALA A 668 53.39 -11.04 3.66
N VAL A 669 54.58 -11.04 4.27
CA VAL A 669 54.76 -11.07 5.72
C VAL A 669 55.32 -9.74 6.18
N ILE A 670 54.58 -9.04 7.03
CA ILE A 670 54.95 -7.70 7.54
C ILE A 670 55.41 -7.85 8.98
N LYS A 671 56.68 -7.53 9.27
CA LYS A 671 57.23 -7.53 10.63
C LYS A 671 57.47 -6.09 11.07
N ILE A 672 56.96 -5.72 12.24
CA ILE A 672 57.03 -4.36 12.78
C ILE A 672 57.96 -4.36 13.99
N PHE A 673 58.88 -3.41 14.09
CA PHE A 673 59.90 -3.30 15.14
C PHE A 673 59.93 -1.90 15.76
N ASN A 674 60.32 -1.80 17.03
CA ASN A 674 60.64 -0.51 17.67
C ASN A 674 62.12 -0.11 17.42
N THR A 675 62.54 1.04 17.96
CA THR A 675 63.92 1.55 17.83
C THR A 675 64.99 0.67 18.48
N SER A 676 64.62 -0.19 19.44
CA SER A 676 65.52 -1.15 20.08
C SER A 676 65.69 -2.44 19.27
N GLY A 677 65.00 -2.57 18.13
CA GLY A 677 64.98 -3.79 17.31
C GLY A 677 64.08 -4.90 17.86
N GLU A 678 63.26 -4.62 18.87
CA GLU A 678 62.29 -5.57 19.37
C GLU A 678 61.16 -5.75 18.36
N LEU A 679 60.84 -7.00 18.02
CA LEU A 679 59.66 -7.32 17.21
C LEU A 679 58.41 -6.91 17.99
N ILE A 680 57.52 -6.14 17.39
CA ILE A 680 56.27 -5.67 18.01
C ILE A 680 55.10 -6.54 17.57
N ARG A 681 54.97 -6.75 16.27
CA ARG A 681 53.88 -7.50 15.64
C ARG A 681 54.36 -8.14 14.33
N THR A 682 53.77 -9.27 13.98
CA THR A 682 53.86 -9.86 12.64
C THR A 682 52.45 -9.92 12.05
N LEU A 683 52.27 -9.40 10.84
CA LEU A 683 51.03 -9.48 10.07
C LEU A 683 51.23 -10.41 8.88
N GLN A 684 50.22 -11.24 8.59
CA GLN A 684 50.24 -12.23 7.52
C GLN A 684 49.25 -11.76 6.45
N HIS A 685 49.75 -11.12 5.41
CA HIS A 685 48.94 -10.62 4.32
C HIS A 685 48.73 -11.73 3.28
N ARG A 686 47.47 -12.14 3.11
CA ARG A 686 47.02 -13.11 2.09
C ARG A 686 45.64 -12.68 1.60
N ALA A 687 45.60 -11.67 0.74
CA ALA A 687 44.35 -11.08 0.28
C ALA A 687 44.40 -10.75 -1.22
N SER A 688 43.22 -10.51 -1.80
CA SER A 688 43.07 -9.91 -3.13
C SER A 688 43.23 -8.37 -3.12
N SER A 689 43.39 -7.78 -1.93
CA SER A 689 43.63 -6.35 -1.70
C SER A 689 45.14 -6.06 -1.63
N SER A 690 45.55 -4.84 -2.01
CA SER A 690 46.93 -4.35 -1.83
C SER A 690 47.16 -3.69 -0.47
N ILE A 691 46.20 -3.82 0.45
CA ILE A 691 46.17 -3.17 1.76
C ILE A 691 46.22 -4.24 2.87
N GLU A 692 47.07 -4.03 3.86
CA GLU A 692 47.07 -4.76 5.13
C GLU A 692 46.95 -3.75 6.28
N GLU A 693 46.08 -4.02 7.24
CA GLU A 693 45.75 -3.09 8.31
C GLU A 693 46.43 -3.51 9.62
N TRP A 694 46.88 -2.53 10.41
CA TRP A 694 47.40 -2.75 11.74
C TRP A 694 46.68 -1.87 12.76
N ASP A 695 46.20 -2.51 13.82
CA ASP A 695 45.45 -1.90 14.93
C ASP A 695 46.34 -1.20 15.98
N LEU A 696 47.61 -0.95 15.62
CA LEU A 696 48.65 -0.41 16.51
C LEU A 696 48.87 -1.22 17.80
N LYS A 697 48.46 -2.50 17.86
CA LYS A 697 48.71 -3.36 19.03
C LYS A 697 49.90 -4.29 18.81
N ASN A 698 50.65 -4.51 19.90
CA ASN A 698 51.73 -5.49 19.93
C ASN A 698 51.20 -6.94 19.94
N ARG A 699 52.10 -7.92 19.99
CA ARG A 699 51.77 -9.36 20.10
C ARG A 699 50.98 -9.76 21.36
N TYR A 700 50.93 -8.91 22.39
CA TYR A 700 50.18 -9.12 23.62
C TYR A 700 48.85 -8.35 23.64
N ASN A 701 48.41 -7.84 22.48
CA ASN A 701 47.18 -7.08 22.33
C ASN A 701 47.16 -5.75 23.11
N GLN A 702 48.34 -5.17 23.37
CA GLN A 702 48.49 -3.88 24.03
C GLN A 702 48.83 -2.80 22.99
N LEU A 703 48.20 -1.64 23.10
CA LEU A 703 48.50 -0.48 22.26
C LEU A 703 49.98 -0.09 22.44
N VAL A 704 50.65 0.20 21.32
CA VAL A 704 52.07 0.55 21.34
C VAL A 704 52.28 2.00 21.81
N ALA A 705 53.45 2.32 22.36
CA ALA A 705 53.76 3.68 22.79
C ALA A 705 54.01 4.62 21.58
N PRO A 706 53.81 5.94 21.72
CA PRO A 706 54.25 6.90 20.70
C PRO A 706 55.74 6.77 20.41
N GLY A 707 56.13 6.83 19.14
CA GLY A 707 57.53 6.66 18.75
C GLY A 707 57.74 6.34 17.29
N VAL A 708 59.01 6.09 16.95
CA VAL A 708 59.43 5.67 15.61
C VAL A 708 59.42 4.14 15.54
N TYR A 709 58.81 3.61 14.50
CA TYR A 709 58.74 2.19 14.21
C TYR A 709 59.34 1.88 12.85
N PHE A 710 59.85 0.66 12.70
CA PHE A 710 60.39 0.14 11.46
C PHE A 710 59.56 -1.04 10.99
N TYR A 711 59.46 -1.23 9.68
CA TYR A 711 58.86 -2.43 9.12
C TYR A 711 59.85 -3.15 8.20
N HIS A 712 59.72 -4.48 8.16
CA HIS A 712 60.35 -5.35 7.18
C HIS A 712 59.28 -6.21 6.54
N ILE A 713 59.12 -6.08 5.23
CA ILE A 713 58.16 -6.83 4.42
C ILE A 713 58.92 -7.86 3.61
N ASP A 714 58.47 -9.11 3.70
CA ASP A 714 58.99 -10.24 2.92
C ASP A 714 57.87 -10.80 2.03
N SER A 715 58.11 -10.94 0.74
CA SER A 715 57.11 -11.39 -0.24
C SER A 715 57.77 -12.18 -1.38
N PRO A 716 56.99 -12.90 -2.21
CA PRO A 716 57.52 -13.52 -3.42
C PRO A 716 58.19 -12.54 -4.40
N LEU A 717 57.86 -11.25 -4.33
CA LEU A 717 58.44 -10.20 -5.18
C LEU A 717 59.72 -9.58 -4.61
N GLY A 718 60.18 -10.05 -3.45
CA GLY A 718 61.38 -9.57 -2.77
C GLY A 718 61.09 -8.98 -1.39
N LYS A 719 62.06 -8.22 -0.88
CA LYS A 719 62.04 -7.66 0.48
C LYS A 719 62.14 -6.14 0.44
N THR A 720 61.43 -5.46 1.33
CA THR A 720 61.53 -4.01 1.52
C THR A 720 61.47 -3.64 2.99
N THR A 721 62.08 -2.52 3.34
CA THR A 721 62.04 -1.97 4.69
C THR A 721 61.69 -0.49 4.66
N GLY A 722 61.21 0.03 5.78
CA GLY A 722 60.95 1.45 5.93
C GLY A 722 60.66 1.82 7.38
N LYS A 723 60.26 3.06 7.59
CA LYS A 723 59.95 3.61 8.91
C LYS A 723 58.65 4.41 8.90
N PHE A 724 57.97 4.46 10.03
CA PHE A 724 56.82 5.31 10.26
C PHE A 724 56.80 5.79 11.71
N ILE A 725 56.00 6.82 11.97
CA ILE A 725 55.93 7.48 13.27
C ILE A 725 54.51 7.35 13.81
N VAL A 726 54.38 6.99 15.08
CA VAL A 726 53.11 6.95 15.83
C VAL A 726 53.13 8.09 16.84
N ILE A 727 52.10 8.94 16.78
CA ILE A 727 51.85 10.04 17.72
C ILE A 727 50.45 9.79 18.31
N LEU A 728 50.40 9.22 19.51
CA LEU A 728 49.16 9.09 20.30
C LEU A 728 48.97 10.32 21.18
#